data_AF-A0A9Q9K2M7-F1
#
_entry.id   AF-A0A9Q9K2M7-F1
#
_cell.length_a   1.000
_cell.length_b   1.000
_cell.length_c   1.000
_cell.angle_alpha   90.00
_cell.angle_beta   90.00
_cell.angle_gamma   90.00
#
_symmetry.space_group_name_H-M   'P 1'
#
loop_
_entity.id
_entity.type
_entity.pdbx_description
1 polymer ?
#
loop_
_entity_poly.entity_id
_entity_poly.type
_entity_poly.pdbx_seq_one_letter_code
_entity_poly.pdbx_strand_id
1 'polypeptide(L)'
;MVEGTTEVTYVYKEVKGDVIVHYIDTEGNVIADDAVDTSETSTGTAYDTSDDHKPQTITKDGVTYELVPVLTKGNEQGKVVEGTTEVTYVYKKVEAPSTPEDPGMPPEETPNKYIPYIPEDPENPKYDENVLPVDPNTGEPLEPIDYDDTPEDPSDNPPLPDIDGHIPVDPEDPTTPLKPKDPNDPTKGYEPPKPVDPKEDTPVPYVPAGMVTVHYVDKDGNVIKDPTVDTPKSPVGTEYNTNENGEEIPKEITKNGKVYEYVKVKDGDKEKGKVVKGNTDVTYIYKLKKQPEDPGMPPEETPNKYIPYIPEDPENPKYDENVPPVDPNTGEPLEPIDYDDTPEDPSDNPPLPDIDGHIPVDPEDPTKPLKPKDPNDPTKGYEPPKPVDPKEDTPVPYVPAGMVTVHYVDEDGNVIKDPTVDTPKSPVGTEYNTNENGEEIPKEITKDGKVYEYVKVKDGDKETGKVVKGNTDVTYIYKLKKQPEDPGMPPEETPNKYIPYIPEDPENPKYDENVPPVDPNTGEPLEPIDYDDTPEDPSDNPPLPDIDGHIPVDPEDPTKPLKPKDPNDPTKGYEPPKPVDPKEDTPVPYVPAGMVTVHYVDEDGNVIKDPTVDTPKSPVGTEYNTNENGEEIPKEITKDGKVYEYVKVKDGDKETGKVVKGNTDVTYIYKLKEQPGQPGVPGTPGTPEDPSTPPVDPKDEDPNVPPMDPKDEDPNVPPMDPKDEDPNVPPMDPKDKDPNVPPMDPKDEDSNTPPMDPGMPSQPSPDQSNNMEKPSKGLTDKDGKDMKPSDKMTEKELPETGNTNNPFVTTFGFLTLLAGMKLTKRNRREED
;
A
#
# COMPACT_ATOMS: atom_id res chain seq x y z
N MET A 1 13.89 -62.37 40.27
CA MET A 1 13.37 -61.34 39.36
C MET A 1 11.95 -61.77 39.00
N VAL A 2 10.98 -60.87 39.15
CA VAL A 2 9.62 -61.11 38.67
C VAL A 2 9.59 -60.61 37.23
N GLU A 3 9.28 -61.48 36.27
CA GLU A 3 9.05 -61.08 34.88
C GLU A 3 7.77 -60.24 34.82
N GLY A 4 7.88 -59.00 34.38
CA GLY A 4 6.75 -58.12 34.09
C GLY A 4 6.74 -57.77 32.61
N THR A 5 5.63 -58.03 31.94
CA THR A 5 5.35 -57.54 30.58
C THR A 5 5.00 -56.06 30.64
N THR A 6 5.72 -55.24 29.86
CA THR A 6 5.37 -53.84 29.62
C THR A 6 4.37 -53.78 28.48
N GLU A 7 3.12 -53.45 28.77
CA GLU A 7 2.12 -53.10 27.76
C GLU A 7 2.26 -51.61 27.44
N VAL A 8 2.51 -51.30 26.16
CA VAL A 8 2.53 -49.93 25.65
C VAL A 8 1.25 -49.72 24.85
N THR A 9 0.39 -48.85 25.33
CA THR A 9 -0.84 -48.44 24.64
C THR A 9 -0.58 -47.15 23.88
N TYR A 10 -0.68 -47.20 22.56
CA TYR A 10 -0.67 -46.00 21.72
C TYR A 10 -2.11 -45.53 21.52
N VAL A 11 -2.39 -44.29 21.91
CA VAL A 11 -3.66 -43.61 21.64
C VAL A 11 -3.43 -42.68 20.47
N TYR A 12 -4.09 -42.96 19.34
CA TYR A 12 -4.11 -42.08 18.18
C TYR A 12 -5.42 -41.30 18.21
N LYS A 13 -5.34 -39.97 18.15
CA LYS A 13 -6.49 -39.09 17.94
C LYS A 13 -6.53 -38.75 16.46
N GLU A 14 -7.67 -38.95 15.84
CA GLU A 14 -7.90 -38.53 14.46
C GLU A 14 -7.89 -37.00 14.38
N VAL A 15 -7.18 -36.47 13.39
CA VAL A 15 -7.08 -35.04 13.10
C VAL A 15 -7.97 -34.74 11.90
N LYS A 16 -8.73 -33.65 11.98
CA LYS A 16 -9.72 -33.26 10.99
C LYS A 16 -9.54 -31.82 10.51
N GLY A 17 -10.15 -31.51 9.38
CA GLY A 17 -10.28 -30.17 8.83
C GLY A 17 -11.43 -30.07 7.84
N ASP A 18 -11.71 -28.86 7.39
CA ASP A 18 -12.78 -28.51 6.47
C ASP A 18 -12.30 -27.49 5.41
N VAL A 19 -13.11 -27.26 4.38
CA VAL A 19 -12.83 -26.33 3.28
C VAL A 19 -14.02 -25.40 3.11
N ILE A 20 -13.78 -24.09 3.22
CA ILE A 20 -14.80 -23.03 3.10
C ILE A 20 -14.45 -22.13 1.92
N VAL A 21 -15.49 -21.70 1.19
CA VAL A 21 -15.41 -20.82 0.02
C VAL A 21 -16.08 -19.48 0.34
N HIS A 22 -15.37 -18.39 0.10
CA HIS A 22 -15.84 -17.02 0.28
C HIS A 22 -16.10 -16.34 -1.07
N TYR A 23 -17.07 -15.42 -1.11
CA TYR A 23 -17.40 -14.63 -2.30
C TYR A 23 -17.35 -13.14 -1.98
N ILE A 24 -16.35 -12.45 -2.54
CA ILE A 24 -16.16 -11.01 -2.33
C ILE A 24 -16.12 -10.25 -3.65
N ASP A 25 -16.36 -8.95 -3.61
CA ASP A 25 -16.07 -8.07 -4.74
C ASP A 25 -14.59 -7.62 -4.76
N THR A 26 -14.20 -6.85 -5.79
CA THR A 26 -12.85 -6.29 -5.93
C THR A 26 -12.45 -5.31 -4.82
N GLU A 27 -13.42 -4.79 -4.07
CA GLU A 27 -13.22 -3.87 -2.95
C GLU A 27 -13.12 -4.63 -1.60
N GLY A 28 -13.37 -5.94 -1.61
CA GLY A 28 -13.30 -6.80 -0.43
C GLY A 28 -14.64 -7.00 0.28
N ASN A 29 -15.75 -6.45 -0.24
CA ASN A 29 -17.07 -6.60 0.36
C ASN A 29 -17.63 -8.00 0.07
N VAL A 30 -18.27 -8.63 1.05
CA VAL A 30 -18.93 -9.94 0.87
C VAL A 30 -20.18 -9.80 0.00
N ILE A 31 -20.26 -10.58 -1.09
CA ILE A 31 -21.35 -10.49 -2.06
C ILE A 31 -22.22 -11.75 -2.16
N ALA A 32 -21.87 -12.83 -1.49
CA ALA A 32 -22.72 -13.99 -1.25
C ALA A 32 -22.30 -14.69 0.04
N ASP A 33 -23.19 -15.52 0.59
CA ASP A 33 -22.89 -16.30 1.79
C ASP A 33 -21.78 -17.32 1.53
N ASP A 34 -20.96 -17.57 2.56
CA ASP A 34 -19.90 -18.56 2.50
C ASP A 34 -20.45 -19.96 2.23
N ALA A 35 -19.73 -20.74 1.42
CA ALA A 35 -20.10 -22.11 1.09
C ALA A 35 -19.10 -23.11 1.69
N VAL A 36 -19.60 -24.17 2.32
CA VAL A 36 -18.75 -25.27 2.79
C VAL A 36 -18.58 -26.28 1.65
N ASP A 37 -17.38 -26.31 1.06
CA ASP A 37 -17.05 -27.26 -0.01
C ASP A 37 -16.86 -28.68 0.54
N THR A 38 -16.03 -28.81 1.57
CA THR A 38 -15.75 -30.08 2.22
C THR A 38 -15.94 -29.92 3.72
N SER A 39 -17.02 -30.51 4.26
CA SER A 39 -17.29 -30.51 5.71
C SER A 39 -16.18 -31.20 6.51
N GLU A 40 -16.15 -31.00 7.84
CA GLU A 40 -15.12 -31.53 8.75
C GLU A 40 -14.84 -33.04 8.55
N THR A 41 -13.72 -33.35 7.90
CA THR A 41 -13.31 -34.71 7.50
C THR A 41 -11.86 -35.00 7.90
N SER A 42 -11.45 -36.26 7.82
CA SER A 42 -10.07 -36.67 8.11
C SER A 42 -9.09 -36.02 7.12
N THR A 43 -7.92 -35.60 7.63
CA THR A 43 -6.88 -35.00 6.78
C THR A 43 -6.44 -35.94 5.64
N GLY A 44 -6.13 -35.37 4.48
CA GLY A 44 -5.75 -36.09 3.27
C GLY A 44 -6.89 -36.41 2.30
N THR A 45 -8.15 -36.11 2.67
CA THR A 45 -9.32 -36.13 1.77
C THR A 45 -9.15 -35.09 0.66
N ALA A 46 -9.41 -35.43 -0.60
CA ALA A 46 -9.28 -34.48 -1.70
C ALA A 46 -10.48 -33.54 -1.76
N TYR A 47 -10.26 -32.28 -2.10
CA TYR A 47 -11.29 -31.27 -2.32
C TYR A 47 -11.08 -30.57 -3.67
N ASP A 48 -12.16 -30.06 -4.26
CA ASP A 48 -12.17 -29.28 -5.50
C ASP A 48 -13.33 -28.27 -5.49
N THR A 49 -13.02 -27.00 -5.22
CA THR A 49 -14.04 -25.94 -5.11
C THR A 49 -14.60 -25.50 -6.46
N SER A 50 -13.96 -25.90 -7.57
CA SER A 50 -14.34 -25.46 -8.92
C SER A 50 -15.56 -26.19 -9.48
N ASP A 51 -15.95 -27.32 -8.88
CA ASP A 51 -17.03 -28.17 -9.37
C ASP A 51 -18.42 -27.58 -9.04
N ASP A 52 -18.63 -27.09 -7.81
CA ASP A 52 -19.95 -26.69 -7.31
C ASP A 52 -19.99 -25.28 -6.67
N HIS A 53 -18.84 -24.65 -6.41
CA HIS A 53 -18.74 -23.40 -5.63
C HIS A 53 -18.13 -22.22 -6.40
N LYS A 54 -18.11 -22.26 -7.74
CA LYS A 54 -17.54 -21.21 -8.61
C LYS A 54 -18.54 -20.64 -9.62
N PRO A 55 -19.61 -19.94 -9.18
CA PRO A 55 -20.57 -19.34 -10.09
C PRO A 55 -19.90 -18.24 -10.93
N GLN A 56 -20.22 -18.16 -12.22
CA GLN A 56 -19.67 -17.14 -13.13
C GLN A 56 -20.22 -15.74 -12.82
N THR A 57 -21.43 -15.65 -12.27
CA THR A 57 -22.03 -14.37 -11.87
C THR A 57 -22.80 -14.54 -10.56
N ILE A 58 -22.78 -13.51 -9.73
CA ILE A 58 -23.54 -13.40 -8.48
C ILE A 58 -24.41 -12.15 -8.55
N THR A 59 -25.67 -12.24 -8.12
CA THR A 59 -26.55 -11.07 -8.03
C THR A 59 -26.87 -10.81 -6.57
N LYS A 60 -26.47 -9.64 -6.07
CA LYS A 60 -26.77 -9.17 -4.71
C LYS A 60 -27.39 -7.78 -4.81
N ASP A 61 -28.52 -7.59 -4.11
CA ASP A 61 -29.24 -6.30 -4.04
C ASP A 61 -29.54 -5.65 -5.42
N GLY A 62 -29.84 -6.48 -6.42
CA GLY A 62 -30.15 -6.02 -7.78
C GLY A 62 -28.93 -5.66 -8.65
N VAL A 63 -27.72 -5.74 -8.10
CA VAL A 63 -26.45 -5.54 -8.81
C VAL A 63 -25.89 -6.90 -9.23
N THR A 64 -25.47 -7.02 -10.49
CA THR A 64 -24.83 -8.25 -11.00
C THR A 64 -23.31 -8.10 -10.94
N TYR A 65 -22.64 -9.10 -10.38
CA TYR A 65 -21.20 -9.19 -10.28
C TYR A 65 -20.71 -10.38 -11.11
N GLU A 66 -19.62 -10.23 -11.84
CA GLU A 66 -19.01 -11.26 -12.69
C GLU A 66 -17.70 -11.75 -12.07
N LEU A 67 -17.49 -13.07 -12.03
CA LEU A 67 -16.30 -13.68 -11.46
C LEU A 67 -15.04 -13.18 -12.16
N VAL A 68 -14.00 -12.88 -11.39
CA VAL A 68 -12.67 -12.54 -11.88
C VAL A 68 -11.74 -13.72 -11.53
N PRO A 69 -11.60 -14.75 -12.41
CA PRO A 69 -10.95 -16.01 -12.05
C PRO A 69 -9.50 -15.85 -11.58
N VAL A 70 -8.79 -14.84 -12.10
CA VAL A 70 -7.39 -14.55 -11.77
C VAL A 70 -7.18 -14.01 -10.36
N LEU A 71 -8.21 -13.45 -9.74
CA LEU A 71 -8.16 -12.91 -8.37
C LEU A 71 -8.59 -13.95 -7.32
N THR A 72 -8.80 -15.20 -7.71
CA THR A 72 -9.10 -16.29 -6.77
C THR A 72 -7.96 -16.45 -5.78
N LYS A 73 -8.25 -16.37 -4.48
CA LYS A 73 -7.27 -16.57 -3.40
C LYS A 73 -7.42 -17.98 -2.85
N GLY A 74 -6.29 -18.65 -2.59
CA GLY A 74 -6.28 -20.05 -2.13
C GLY A 74 -6.23 -21.07 -3.26
N ASN A 75 -5.91 -22.32 -2.91
CA ASN A 75 -5.83 -23.41 -3.90
C ASN A 75 -7.21 -24.02 -4.10
N GLU A 76 -7.75 -23.93 -5.31
CA GLU A 76 -9.07 -24.48 -5.66
C GLU A 76 -9.12 -26.02 -5.58
N GLN A 77 -7.97 -26.70 -5.72
CA GLN A 77 -7.85 -28.15 -5.58
C GLN A 77 -6.75 -28.52 -4.59
N GLY A 78 -7.01 -29.52 -3.75
CA GLY A 78 -6.03 -29.93 -2.78
C GLY A 78 -6.42 -31.14 -1.96
N LYS A 79 -5.78 -31.26 -0.79
CA LYS A 79 -6.15 -32.21 0.24
C LYS A 79 -6.40 -31.47 1.54
N VAL A 80 -7.47 -31.84 2.23
CA VAL A 80 -7.84 -31.31 3.55
C VAL A 80 -6.67 -31.47 4.52
N VAL A 81 -6.27 -30.36 5.14
CA VAL A 81 -5.24 -30.31 6.19
C VAL A 81 -5.89 -30.13 7.57
N GLU A 82 -5.09 -30.08 8.63
CA GLU A 82 -5.63 -29.81 9.98
C GLU A 82 -6.11 -28.36 10.08
N GLY A 83 -7.35 -28.14 10.51
CA GLY A 83 -8.00 -26.82 10.54
C GLY A 83 -8.83 -26.50 9.29
N THR A 84 -9.21 -25.25 9.13
CA THR A 84 -10.05 -24.78 8.02
C THR A 84 -9.18 -24.29 6.86
N THR A 85 -9.47 -24.77 5.66
CA THR A 85 -8.84 -24.33 4.41
C THR A 85 -9.79 -23.37 3.71
N GLU A 86 -9.33 -22.15 3.41
CA GLU A 86 -10.18 -21.11 2.82
C GLU A 86 -9.82 -20.86 1.35
N VAL A 87 -10.83 -20.73 0.50
CA VAL A 87 -10.72 -20.33 -0.91
C VAL A 87 -11.64 -19.14 -1.14
N THR A 88 -11.16 -18.07 -1.75
CA THR A 88 -11.95 -16.85 -1.97
C THR A 88 -12.08 -16.57 -3.46
N TYR A 89 -13.31 -16.49 -3.96
CA TYR A 89 -13.61 -16.03 -5.31
C TYR A 89 -13.93 -14.53 -5.30
N VAL A 90 -13.30 -13.79 -6.21
CA VAL A 90 -13.42 -12.32 -6.30
C VAL A 90 -14.21 -11.95 -7.55
N TYR A 91 -15.14 -11.01 -7.44
CA TYR A 91 -16.05 -10.62 -8.53
C TYR A 91 -16.01 -9.10 -8.79
N LYS A 92 -16.22 -8.69 -10.04
CA LYS A 92 -16.33 -7.29 -10.44
C LYS A 92 -17.80 -6.93 -10.64
N LYS A 93 -18.19 -5.71 -10.26
CA LYS A 93 -19.53 -5.18 -10.52
C LYS A 93 -19.75 -4.96 -12.02
N VAL A 94 -20.89 -5.40 -12.56
CA VAL A 94 -21.32 -5.16 -13.95
C VAL A 94 -22.30 -3.99 -13.96
N GLU A 95 -21.94 -2.90 -14.64
CA GLU A 95 -22.82 -1.75 -14.79
C GLU A 95 -23.99 -2.06 -15.74
N ALA A 96 -25.20 -1.65 -15.36
CA ALA A 96 -26.38 -1.86 -16.19
C ALA A 96 -26.34 -0.92 -17.42
N PRO A 97 -26.73 -1.37 -18.62
CA PRO A 97 -26.87 -0.49 -19.77
C PRO A 97 -27.96 0.55 -19.49
N SER A 98 -27.57 1.82 -19.44
CA SER A 98 -28.48 2.94 -19.16
C SER A 98 -29.55 3.07 -20.26
N THR A 99 -30.82 3.06 -19.84
CA THR A 99 -31.97 3.48 -20.67
C THR A 99 -31.83 4.96 -21.03
N PRO A 100 -32.22 5.40 -22.25
CA PRO A 100 -31.93 6.73 -22.75
C PRO A 100 -32.76 7.81 -22.03
N GLU A 101 -32.09 8.79 -21.44
CA GLU A 101 -32.69 9.90 -20.70
C GLU A 101 -33.10 11.10 -21.58
N ASP A 102 -33.96 11.91 -20.96
CA ASP A 102 -34.66 13.13 -21.35
C ASP A 102 -33.77 14.24 -21.99
N PRO A 103 -34.18 14.97 -23.06
CA PRO A 103 -33.30 15.81 -23.89
C PRO A 103 -32.90 17.19 -23.29
N GLY A 104 -32.90 17.34 -21.96
CA GLY A 104 -32.95 18.66 -21.32
C GLY A 104 -31.72 19.12 -20.51
N MET A 105 -30.85 18.21 -20.09
CA MET A 105 -29.69 18.52 -19.24
C MET A 105 -28.44 18.00 -19.96
N PRO A 106 -27.38 18.82 -20.15
CA PRO A 106 -26.13 18.29 -20.67
C PRO A 106 -25.63 17.25 -19.66
N PRO A 107 -25.28 16.03 -20.10
CA PRO A 107 -24.69 15.05 -19.19
C PRO A 107 -23.45 15.70 -18.56
N GLU A 108 -23.23 15.51 -17.26
CA GLU A 108 -21.88 15.61 -16.72
C GLU A 108 -21.06 14.61 -17.51
N GLU A 109 -20.18 15.10 -18.39
CA GLU A 109 -19.23 14.25 -19.10
C GLU A 109 -18.32 13.67 -18.01
N THR A 110 -18.50 12.39 -17.68
CA THR A 110 -17.47 11.65 -16.97
C THR A 110 -16.18 11.84 -17.77
N PRO A 111 -15.08 12.32 -17.17
CA PRO A 111 -13.85 12.47 -17.91
C PRO A 111 -13.47 11.08 -18.46
N ASN A 112 -13.32 11.00 -19.77
CA ASN A 112 -12.92 9.76 -20.43
C ASN A 112 -11.51 9.39 -19.98
N LYS A 113 -11.10 8.15 -20.23
CA LYS A 113 -9.93 7.57 -19.57
C LYS A 113 -8.94 7.00 -20.57
N TYR A 114 -7.67 6.96 -20.20
CA TYR A 114 -6.71 6.05 -20.81
C TYR A 114 -6.93 4.65 -20.23
N ILE A 115 -6.99 3.64 -21.10
CA ILE A 115 -7.14 2.24 -20.70
C ILE A 115 -5.86 1.47 -21.05
N PRO A 116 -4.93 1.28 -20.11
CA PRO A 116 -3.77 0.43 -20.31
C PRO A 116 -4.19 -1.02 -20.57
N TYR A 117 -3.70 -1.66 -21.62
CA TYR A 117 -3.97 -3.09 -21.84
C TYR A 117 -2.82 -3.83 -22.54
N ILE A 118 -2.75 -5.14 -22.30
CA ILE A 118 -1.80 -6.01 -22.98
C ILE A 118 -2.51 -6.74 -24.11
N PRO A 119 -2.11 -6.52 -25.38
CA PRO A 119 -2.73 -7.16 -26.52
C PRO A 119 -2.34 -8.64 -26.61
N GLU A 120 -3.28 -9.49 -27.04
CA GLU A 120 -3.00 -10.89 -27.38
C GLU A 120 -2.04 -11.01 -28.58
N ASP A 121 -2.13 -10.08 -29.53
CA ASP A 121 -1.26 -9.95 -30.70
C ASP A 121 -0.51 -8.60 -30.67
N PRO A 122 0.75 -8.57 -30.19
CA PRO A 122 1.52 -7.34 -30.08
C PRO A 122 1.86 -6.67 -31.41
N GLU A 123 1.85 -7.40 -32.54
CA GLU A 123 2.10 -6.81 -33.86
C GLU A 123 0.85 -6.10 -34.43
N ASN A 124 -0.32 -6.40 -33.86
CA ASN A 124 -1.61 -5.83 -34.25
C ASN A 124 -2.50 -5.67 -33.02
N PRO A 125 -2.15 -4.74 -32.10
CA PRO A 125 -2.85 -4.57 -30.85
C PRO A 125 -4.29 -4.17 -31.11
N LYS A 126 -5.21 -4.94 -30.52
CA LYS A 126 -6.64 -4.66 -30.53
C LYS A 126 -7.14 -4.73 -29.11
N TYR A 127 -7.83 -3.68 -28.71
CA TYR A 127 -8.54 -3.66 -27.44
C TYR A 127 -9.82 -4.47 -27.57
N ASP A 128 -10.03 -5.40 -26.64
CA ASP A 128 -11.29 -6.11 -26.46
C ASP A 128 -11.95 -5.59 -25.18
N GLU A 129 -13.00 -4.80 -25.35
CA GLU A 129 -13.79 -4.21 -24.25
C GLU A 129 -14.40 -5.25 -23.30
N ASN A 130 -14.50 -6.51 -23.72
CA ASN A 130 -15.06 -7.59 -22.91
C ASN A 130 -14.01 -8.27 -22.01
N VAL A 131 -12.73 -7.93 -22.17
CA VAL A 131 -11.62 -8.52 -21.44
C VAL A 131 -11.02 -7.45 -20.52
N LEU A 132 -11.07 -7.70 -19.21
CA LEU A 132 -10.40 -6.80 -18.26
C LEU A 132 -8.88 -6.83 -18.48
N PRO A 133 -8.24 -5.68 -18.68
CA PRO A 133 -6.79 -5.58 -18.71
C PRO A 133 -6.17 -5.99 -17.38
N VAL A 134 -5.14 -6.83 -17.40
CA VAL A 134 -4.39 -7.27 -16.20
C VAL A 134 -2.89 -7.22 -16.45
N ASP A 135 -2.12 -6.96 -15.39
CA ASP A 135 -0.67 -7.13 -15.40
C ASP A 135 -0.34 -8.64 -15.49
N PRO A 136 0.47 -9.09 -16.45
CA PRO A 136 0.74 -10.49 -16.71
C PRO A 136 1.75 -11.09 -15.72
N ASN A 137 2.44 -10.26 -14.94
CA ASN A 137 3.40 -10.66 -13.92
C ASN A 137 2.72 -10.81 -12.55
N THR A 138 1.78 -9.92 -12.20
CA THR A 138 1.10 -9.93 -10.88
C THR A 138 -0.32 -10.52 -10.92
N GLY A 139 -0.99 -10.46 -12.07
CA GLY A 139 -2.40 -10.83 -12.22
C GLY A 139 -3.39 -9.76 -11.75
N GLU A 140 -2.90 -8.59 -11.31
CA GLU A 140 -3.72 -7.47 -10.87
C GLU A 140 -4.36 -6.74 -12.06
N PRO A 141 -5.58 -6.18 -11.91
CA PRO A 141 -6.19 -5.34 -12.95
C PRO A 141 -5.34 -4.10 -13.25
N LEU A 142 -5.19 -3.76 -14.53
CA LEU A 142 -4.60 -2.47 -14.90
C LEU A 142 -5.67 -1.39 -14.77
N GLU A 143 -5.47 -0.46 -13.83
CA GLU A 143 -6.42 0.61 -13.56
C GLU A 143 -6.50 1.63 -14.71
N PRO A 144 -7.71 2.03 -15.14
CA PRO A 144 -7.90 3.15 -16.07
C PRO A 144 -7.43 4.47 -15.45
N ILE A 145 -6.88 5.35 -16.28
CA ILE A 145 -6.34 6.65 -15.86
C ILE A 145 -7.24 7.76 -16.40
N ASP A 146 -7.81 8.55 -15.50
CA ASP A 146 -8.68 9.67 -15.88
C ASP A 146 -7.92 10.73 -16.70
N TYR A 147 -8.58 11.31 -17.70
CA TYR A 147 -8.09 12.50 -18.37
C TYR A 147 -8.01 13.69 -17.40
N ASP A 148 -7.00 14.53 -17.58
CA ASP A 148 -6.94 15.85 -16.96
C ASP A 148 -7.94 16.82 -17.63
N ASP A 149 -8.14 18.00 -17.04
CA ASP A 149 -8.97 19.09 -17.57
C ASP A 149 -8.54 19.56 -18.98
N THR A 150 -7.28 19.28 -19.38
CA THR A 150 -6.71 19.59 -20.70
C THR A 150 -6.14 18.36 -21.43
N PRO A 151 -6.98 17.39 -21.83
CA PRO A 151 -6.53 16.10 -22.36
C PRO A 151 -5.78 16.19 -23.69
N GLU A 152 -5.96 17.30 -24.43
CA GLU A 152 -5.28 17.54 -25.70
C GLU A 152 -3.78 17.84 -25.57
N ASP A 153 -3.33 18.21 -24.36
CA ASP A 153 -1.93 18.34 -23.97
C ASP A 153 -1.49 17.10 -23.19
N PRO A 154 -0.74 16.17 -23.82
CA PRO A 154 -0.32 14.94 -23.15
C PRO A 154 0.57 15.16 -21.92
N SER A 155 1.18 16.34 -21.77
CA SER A 155 2.09 16.62 -20.67
C SER A 155 1.38 16.96 -19.35
N ASP A 156 0.11 17.38 -19.41
CA ASP A 156 -0.73 17.72 -18.26
C ASP A 156 -1.54 16.51 -17.75
N ASN A 157 -1.69 15.47 -18.57
CA ASN A 157 -2.33 14.21 -18.17
C ASN A 157 -1.47 13.40 -17.18
N PRO A 158 -2.09 12.59 -16.30
CA PRO A 158 -1.38 11.67 -15.44
C PRO A 158 -0.53 10.66 -16.25
N PRO A 159 0.65 10.26 -15.74
CA PRO A 159 1.53 9.36 -16.46
C PRO A 159 0.97 7.92 -16.48
N LEU A 160 1.16 7.23 -17.60
CA LEU A 160 0.86 5.80 -17.72
C LEU A 160 1.87 4.98 -16.90
N PRO A 161 1.47 3.87 -16.25
CA PRO A 161 2.35 3.09 -15.38
C PRO A 161 3.49 2.41 -16.14
N ASP A 162 4.61 2.16 -15.45
CA ASP A 162 5.65 1.24 -15.95
C ASP A 162 5.27 -0.19 -15.59
N ILE A 163 5.16 -1.05 -16.61
CA ILE A 163 4.85 -2.48 -16.46
C ILE A 163 6.13 -3.27 -16.74
N ASP A 164 6.52 -4.16 -15.83
CA ASP A 164 7.75 -4.92 -15.99
C ASP A 164 7.70 -5.81 -17.26
N GLY A 165 8.78 -5.75 -18.04
CA GLY A 165 8.89 -6.43 -19.32
C GLY A 165 7.97 -5.96 -20.46
N HIS A 166 7.20 -4.87 -20.28
CA HIS A 166 6.33 -4.28 -21.31
C HIS A 166 6.57 -2.76 -21.43
N ILE A 167 6.21 -2.17 -22.56
CA ILE A 167 6.30 -0.72 -22.79
C ILE A 167 5.03 -0.22 -23.46
N PRO A 168 4.47 0.93 -23.03
CA PRO A 168 3.35 1.52 -23.74
C PRO A 168 3.82 2.06 -25.09
N VAL A 169 3.04 1.82 -26.13
CA VAL A 169 3.32 2.26 -27.50
C VAL A 169 2.18 3.11 -28.02
N ASP A 170 2.47 3.89 -29.06
CA ASP A 170 1.46 4.71 -29.74
C ASP A 170 0.36 3.79 -30.31
N PRO A 171 -0.94 4.01 -29.96
CA PRO A 171 -2.04 3.22 -30.51
C PRO A 171 -2.13 3.26 -32.04
N GLU A 172 -1.68 4.35 -32.68
CA GLU A 172 -1.65 4.48 -34.14
C GLU A 172 -0.42 3.83 -34.78
N ASP A 173 0.68 3.72 -34.02
CA ASP A 173 1.92 3.07 -34.44
C ASP A 173 2.53 2.24 -33.30
N PRO A 174 2.17 0.95 -33.18
CA PRO A 174 2.59 0.12 -32.06
C PRO A 174 4.08 -0.26 -32.10
N THR A 175 4.82 0.20 -33.12
CA THR A 175 6.28 0.07 -33.16
C THR A 175 6.99 1.26 -32.51
N THR A 176 6.26 2.34 -32.25
CA THR A 176 6.78 3.57 -31.64
C THR A 176 6.46 3.58 -30.14
N PRO A 177 7.46 3.44 -29.25
CA PRO A 177 7.26 3.55 -27.82
C PRO A 177 6.91 4.97 -27.40
N LEU A 178 6.03 5.09 -26.41
CA LEU A 178 5.74 6.36 -25.76
C LEU A 178 6.95 6.81 -24.93
N LYS A 179 7.04 8.12 -24.69
CA LYS A 179 8.19 8.71 -24.02
C LYS A 179 8.02 8.56 -22.50
N PRO A 180 9.09 8.18 -21.78
CA PRO A 180 9.06 8.22 -20.32
C PRO A 180 8.92 9.66 -19.83
N LYS A 181 8.15 9.86 -18.75
CA LYS A 181 7.94 11.17 -18.12
C LYS A 181 9.26 11.73 -17.56
N ASP A 182 10.09 10.86 -16.98
CA ASP A 182 11.48 11.13 -16.67
C ASP A 182 12.40 10.28 -17.57
N PRO A 183 13.18 10.90 -18.48
CA PRO A 183 14.12 10.18 -19.35
C PRO A 183 15.18 9.35 -18.62
N ASN A 184 15.46 9.62 -17.34
CA ASN A 184 16.45 8.89 -16.54
C ASN A 184 15.80 7.89 -15.56
N ASP A 185 14.48 7.97 -15.33
CA ASP A 185 13.74 7.10 -14.42
C ASP A 185 12.37 6.70 -15.01
N PRO A 186 12.30 5.61 -15.79
CA PRO A 186 11.04 5.15 -16.38
C PRO A 186 10.01 4.69 -15.34
N THR A 187 10.39 4.47 -14.07
CA THR A 187 9.42 4.12 -13.01
C THR A 187 8.47 5.27 -12.67
N LYS A 188 8.77 6.49 -13.11
CA LYS A 188 7.87 7.64 -13.06
C LYS A 188 6.75 7.60 -14.11
N GLY A 189 6.71 6.54 -14.91
CA GLY A 189 5.69 6.32 -15.93
C GLY A 189 5.98 7.01 -17.26
N TYR A 190 5.00 6.96 -18.16
CA TYR A 190 5.10 7.40 -19.54
C TYR A 190 4.10 8.51 -19.85
N GLU A 191 4.51 9.45 -20.71
CA GLU A 191 3.59 10.45 -21.25
C GLU A 191 2.52 9.73 -22.10
N PRO A 192 1.23 9.90 -21.79
CA PRO A 192 0.17 9.27 -22.57
C PRO A 192 0.15 9.79 -24.02
N PRO A 193 -0.48 9.05 -24.96
CA PRO A 193 -0.66 9.55 -26.32
C PRO A 193 -1.69 10.68 -26.32
N LYS A 194 -1.67 11.53 -27.36
CA LYS A 194 -2.75 12.50 -27.57
C LYS A 194 -4.04 11.73 -27.92
N PRO A 195 -5.16 11.92 -27.19
CA PRO A 195 -6.40 11.25 -27.51
C PRO A 195 -6.93 11.72 -28.87
N VAL A 196 -7.44 10.77 -29.66
CA VAL A 196 -8.03 11.07 -30.98
C VAL A 196 -9.35 11.81 -30.81
N ASP A 197 -10.16 11.38 -29.83
CA ASP A 197 -11.34 12.08 -29.35
C ASP A 197 -11.30 12.14 -27.80
N PRO A 198 -11.13 13.32 -27.19
CA PRO A 198 -11.19 13.47 -25.74
C PRO A 198 -12.54 13.08 -25.11
N LYS A 199 -13.58 12.85 -25.94
CA LYS A 199 -14.91 12.40 -25.54
C LYS A 199 -15.06 10.88 -25.50
N GLU A 200 -14.04 10.13 -25.86
CA GLU A 200 -14.01 8.67 -25.82
C GLU A 200 -12.80 8.18 -25.02
N ASP A 201 -12.90 6.97 -24.46
CA ASP A 201 -11.76 6.31 -23.83
C ASP A 201 -10.68 6.02 -24.87
N THR A 202 -9.41 6.15 -24.45
CA THR A 202 -8.24 5.86 -25.30
C THR A 202 -7.55 4.60 -24.80
N PRO A 203 -7.77 3.43 -25.43
CA PRO A 203 -7.00 2.23 -25.13
C PRO A 203 -5.53 2.40 -25.52
N VAL A 204 -4.63 2.16 -24.57
CA VAL A 204 -3.18 2.26 -24.77
C VAL A 204 -2.54 0.87 -24.69
N PRO A 205 -1.99 0.34 -25.79
CA PRO A 205 -1.38 -0.98 -25.80
C PRO A 205 0.00 -1.00 -25.13
N TYR A 206 0.23 -2.03 -24.33
CA TYR A 206 1.52 -2.37 -23.72
C TYR A 206 2.10 -3.61 -24.38
N VAL A 207 3.13 -3.43 -25.20
CA VAL A 207 3.75 -4.54 -25.94
C VAL A 207 4.99 -5.06 -25.20
N PRO A 208 5.36 -6.35 -25.39
CA PRO A 208 6.59 -6.88 -24.80
C PRO A 208 7.81 -6.06 -25.20
N ALA A 209 8.67 -5.77 -24.23
CA ALA A 209 9.80 -4.86 -24.39
C ALA A 209 11.11 -5.42 -23.83
N GLY A 210 12.21 -4.83 -24.27
CA GLY A 210 13.54 -5.10 -23.74
C GLY A 210 14.49 -3.94 -23.98
N MET A 211 15.70 -4.04 -23.44
CA MET A 211 16.74 -3.02 -23.57
C MET A 211 18.07 -3.64 -24.00
N VAL A 212 18.97 -2.86 -24.58
CA VAL A 212 20.31 -3.31 -25.00
C VAL A 212 21.38 -2.50 -24.28
N THR A 213 22.21 -3.19 -23.50
CA THR A 213 23.30 -2.60 -22.72
C THR A 213 24.65 -3.04 -23.27
N VAL A 214 25.57 -2.08 -23.43
CA VAL A 214 26.93 -2.30 -23.92
C VAL A 214 27.92 -2.29 -22.75
N HIS A 215 28.73 -3.34 -22.64
CA HIS A 215 29.76 -3.48 -21.62
C HIS A 215 31.16 -3.40 -22.25
N TYR A 216 32.09 -2.75 -21.55
CA TYR A 216 33.48 -2.59 -21.99
C TYR A 216 34.40 -3.29 -21.00
N VAL A 217 35.02 -4.40 -21.41
CA VAL A 217 35.87 -5.21 -20.53
C VAL A 217 37.24 -5.47 -21.13
N ASP A 218 38.23 -5.78 -20.30
CA ASP A 218 39.51 -6.32 -20.76
C ASP A 218 39.41 -7.82 -21.11
N LYS A 219 40.53 -8.45 -21.48
CA LYS A 219 40.58 -9.89 -21.82
C LYS A 219 40.24 -10.82 -20.66
N ASP A 220 40.40 -10.34 -19.43
CA ASP A 220 40.17 -11.10 -18.21
C ASP A 220 38.73 -10.89 -17.70
N GLY A 221 37.96 -9.99 -18.34
CA GLY A 221 36.56 -9.71 -18.06
C GLY A 221 36.34 -8.52 -17.14
N ASN A 222 37.39 -7.78 -16.77
CA ASN A 222 37.27 -6.62 -15.89
C ASN A 222 36.70 -5.42 -16.63
N VAL A 223 35.75 -4.71 -16.02
CA VAL A 223 35.15 -3.50 -16.61
C VAL A 223 36.18 -2.38 -16.72
N ILE A 224 36.36 -1.83 -17.92
CA ILE A 224 37.32 -0.74 -18.20
C ILE A 224 36.68 0.59 -18.60
N LYS A 225 35.37 0.62 -18.83
CA LYS A 225 34.52 1.80 -18.99
C LYS A 225 33.12 1.39 -18.52
N ASP A 226 32.41 2.30 -17.87
CA ASP A 226 31.06 2.03 -17.36
C ASP A 226 30.14 1.56 -18.50
N PRO A 227 29.22 0.60 -18.23
CA PRO A 227 28.27 0.15 -19.22
C PRO A 227 27.40 1.29 -19.72
N THR A 228 27.05 1.27 -21.00
CA THR A 228 26.22 2.29 -21.64
C THR A 228 24.97 1.65 -22.22
N VAL A 229 23.81 2.30 -22.08
CA VAL A 229 22.58 1.87 -22.75
C VAL A 229 22.69 2.26 -24.23
N ASP A 230 22.69 1.27 -25.13
CA ASP A 230 22.71 1.51 -26.57
C ASP A 230 21.30 1.71 -27.12
N THR A 231 20.40 0.80 -26.75
CA THR A 231 19.00 0.87 -27.12
C THR A 231 18.18 0.88 -25.82
N PRO A 232 17.56 2.02 -25.47
CA PRO A 232 16.64 2.12 -24.33
C PRO A 232 15.49 1.10 -24.43
N LYS A 233 14.73 0.92 -23.34
CA LYS A 233 13.56 0.03 -23.29
C LYS A 233 12.68 0.28 -24.53
N SER A 234 12.56 -0.72 -25.40
CA SER A 234 11.94 -0.63 -26.73
C SER A 234 11.15 -1.92 -27.03
N PRO A 235 10.16 -1.86 -27.94
CA PRO A 235 9.39 -3.04 -28.33
C PRO A 235 10.27 -4.19 -28.83
N VAL A 236 9.91 -5.42 -28.48
CA VAL A 236 10.55 -6.63 -29.02
C VAL A 236 10.49 -6.61 -30.55
N GLY A 237 11.63 -6.89 -31.18
CA GLY A 237 11.76 -6.83 -32.63
C GLY A 237 12.41 -5.55 -33.17
N THR A 238 12.52 -4.50 -32.35
CA THR A 238 13.24 -3.26 -32.68
C THR A 238 14.68 -3.57 -33.06
N GLU A 239 15.16 -3.03 -34.18
CA GLU A 239 16.54 -3.26 -34.62
C GLU A 239 17.50 -2.45 -33.73
N TYR A 240 18.54 -3.10 -33.24
CA TYR A 240 19.65 -2.42 -32.57
C TYR A 240 20.94 -2.60 -33.35
N ASN A 241 21.81 -1.60 -33.24
CA ASN A 241 23.16 -1.64 -33.77
C ASN A 241 24.08 -0.82 -32.87
N THR A 242 24.88 -1.52 -32.06
CA THR A 242 25.78 -0.92 -31.08
C THR A 242 26.91 -0.08 -31.69
N ASN A 243 26.99 0.00 -33.02
CA ASN A 243 28.02 0.72 -33.77
C ASN A 243 27.48 1.93 -34.57
N GLU A 244 26.21 2.34 -34.42
CA GLU A 244 25.57 3.34 -35.30
C GLU A 244 24.81 4.46 -34.56
N ASN A 245 24.45 4.30 -33.27
CA ASN A 245 23.58 5.21 -32.52
C ASN A 245 24.28 6.44 -31.87
N GLY A 246 25.32 7.01 -32.50
CA GLY A 246 25.88 8.31 -32.10
C GLY A 246 27.02 8.29 -31.06
N GLU A 247 27.28 7.16 -30.41
CA GLU A 247 28.56 6.89 -29.73
C GLU A 247 29.30 5.79 -30.50
N GLU A 248 30.29 6.15 -31.32
CA GLU A 248 31.17 5.13 -31.90
C GLU A 248 31.85 4.36 -30.76
N ILE A 249 31.78 3.02 -30.80
CA ILE A 249 32.52 2.18 -29.84
C ILE A 249 33.98 2.64 -29.80
N PRO A 250 34.52 3.02 -28.63
CA PRO A 250 35.85 3.59 -28.55
C PRO A 250 36.87 2.58 -29.06
N LYS A 251 37.70 2.97 -30.03
CA LYS A 251 38.83 2.13 -30.48
C LYS A 251 39.87 1.98 -29.38
N GLU A 252 40.00 3.01 -28.55
CA GLU A 252 40.89 3.04 -27.39
C GLU A 252 40.14 3.57 -26.16
N ILE A 253 40.36 2.94 -25.01
CA ILE A 253 39.82 3.35 -23.71
C ILE A 253 41.01 3.57 -22.78
N THR A 254 41.06 4.71 -22.09
CA THR A 254 42.08 4.98 -21.07
C THR A 254 41.45 4.82 -19.69
N LYS A 255 41.94 3.85 -18.92
CA LYS A 255 41.58 3.68 -17.51
C LYS A 255 42.86 3.56 -16.70
N ASN A 256 43.01 4.40 -15.68
CA ASN A 256 44.17 4.42 -14.78
C ASN A 256 45.52 4.57 -15.53
N GLY A 257 45.59 5.48 -16.50
CA GLY A 257 46.81 5.74 -17.31
C GLY A 257 47.18 4.65 -18.33
N LYS A 258 46.52 3.48 -18.27
CA LYS A 258 46.69 2.37 -19.21
C LYS A 258 45.74 2.56 -20.39
N VAL A 259 46.28 2.47 -21.61
CA VAL A 259 45.49 2.58 -22.85
C VAL A 259 45.15 1.18 -23.35
N TYR A 260 43.86 0.89 -23.47
CA TYR A 260 43.33 -0.38 -23.93
C TYR A 260 42.82 -0.21 -25.37
N GLU A 261 43.25 -1.08 -26.28
CA GLU A 261 42.82 -1.12 -27.69
C GLU A 261 41.74 -2.19 -27.88
N TYR A 262 40.67 -1.87 -28.60
CA TYR A 262 39.59 -2.80 -28.94
C TYR A 262 40.14 -4.05 -29.64
N VAL A 263 39.62 -5.23 -29.28
CA VAL A 263 40.02 -6.52 -29.85
C VAL A 263 38.89 -7.13 -30.67
N LYS A 264 37.78 -7.45 -29.99
CA LYS A 264 36.62 -8.14 -30.57
C LYS A 264 35.42 -8.02 -29.64
N VAL A 265 34.24 -8.27 -30.17
CA VAL A 265 33.06 -8.57 -29.36
C VAL A 265 33.18 -9.99 -28.79
N LYS A 266 32.65 -10.20 -27.58
CA LYS A 266 32.62 -11.48 -26.89
C LYS A 266 31.92 -12.54 -27.74
N ASP A 267 32.46 -13.76 -27.73
CA ASP A 267 31.94 -14.84 -28.57
C ASP A 267 30.51 -15.20 -28.12
N GLY A 268 29.53 -15.05 -29.01
CA GLY A 268 28.12 -15.30 -28.74
C GLY A 268 27.25 -14.04 -28.75
N ASP A 269 27.85 -12.90 -28.44
CA ASP A 269 27.17 -11.59 -28.48
C ASP A 269 27.06 -11.12 -29.94
N LYS A 270 26.03 -10.32 -30.24
CA LYS A 270 25.79 -9.79 -31.58
C LYS A 270 25.75 -8.27 -31.51
N GLU A 271 26.57 -7.62 -32.31
CA GLU A 271 26.58 -6.14 -32.42
C GLU A 271 25.33 -5.59 -33.10
N LYS A 272 24.64 -6.43 -33.87
CA LYS A 272 23.39 -6.10 -34.56
C LYS A 272 22.38 -7.20 -34.34
N GLY A 273 21.15 -6.82 -34.06
CA GLY A 273 20.09 -7.77 -33.82
C GLY A 273 18.74 -7.09 -33.67
N LYS A 274 17.80 -7.85 -33.12
CA LYS A 274 16.50 -7.36 -32.70
C LYS A 274 16.41 -7.46 -31.20
N VAL A 275 15.81 -6.46 -30.56
CA VAL A 275 15.50 -6.46 -29.13
C VAL A 275 14.64 -7.68 -28.81
N VAL A 276 14.96 -8.36 -27.71
CA VAL A 276 14.18 -9.47 -27.15
C VAL A 276 13.62 -9.07 -25.78
N LYS A 277 12.66 -9.82 -25.24
CA LYS A 277 12.09 -9.51 -23.93
C LYS A 277 13.19 -9.57 -22.85
N GLY A 278 13.32 -8.50 -22.06
CA GLY A 278 14.36 -8.35 -21.02
C GLY A 278 15.63 -7.61 -21.49
N ASN A 279 16.70 -7.67 -20.71
CA ASN A 279 17.97 -7.01 -21.03
C ASN A 279 18.85 -7.87 -21.96
N THR A 280 19.40 -7.25 -23.00
CA THR A 280 20.38 -7.85 -23.92
C THR A 280 21.73 -7.19 -23.70
N ASP A 281 22.73 -7.96 -23.26
CA ASP A 281 24.08 -7.44 -23.03
C ASP A 281 25.00 -7.73 -24.23
N VAL A 282 25.71 -6.68 -24.70
CA VAL A 282 26.74 -6.78 -25.74
C VAL A 282 28.08 -6.38 -25.15
N THR A 283 29.02 -7.32 -25.08
CA THR A 283 30.31 -7.10 -24.42
C THR A 283 31.45 -6.92 -25.42
N TYR A 284 32.13 -5.78 -25.35
CA TYR A 284 33.33 -5.47 -26.12
C TYR A 284 34.58 -5.78 -25.30
N ILE A 285 35.48 -6.59 -25.88
CA ILE A 285 36.74 -7.01 -25.24
C ILE A 285 37.89 -6.17 -25.78
N TYR A 286 38.67 -5.61 -24.85
CA TYR A 286 39.84 -4.80 -25.11
C TYR A 286 41.12 -5.46 -24.60
N LYS A 287 42.27 -5.06 -25.13
CA LYS A 287 43.60 -5.48 -24.65
C LYS A 287 44.43 -4.27 -24.30
N LEU A 288 45.30 -4.39 -23.30
CA LEU A 288 46.28 -3.36 -23.03
C LEU A 288 47.19 -3.12 -24.25
N LYS A 289 47.28 -1.87 -24.71
CA LYS A 289 48.15 -1.44 -25.80
C LYS A 289 49.56 -1.31 -25.26
N LYS A 290 50.53 -1.98 -25.90
CA LYS A 290 51.95 -1.81 -25.56
C LYS A 290 52.36 -0.37 -25.90
N GLN A 291 52.74 0.39 -24.87
CA GLN A 291 53.31 1.72 -25.04
C GLN A 291 54.66 1.58 -25.78
N PRO A 292 54.94 2.38 -26.83
CA PRO A 292 56.24 2.33 -27.47
C PRO A 292 57.30 2.86 -26.49
N GLU A 293 58.35 2.06 -26.28
CA GLU A 293 59.59 2.54 -25.66
C GLU A 293 60.17 3.64 -26.58
N ASP A 294 60.18 4.89 -26.12
CA ASP A 294 60.79 6.02 -26.84
C ASP A 294 62.31 6.00 -26.63
N PRO A 295 63.12 5.78 -27.69
CA PRO A 295 64.57 5.74 -27.56
C PRO A 295 65.15 7.15 -27.70
N GLY A 296 65.34 7.84 -26.56
CA GLY A 296 66.38 8.87 -26.45
C GLY A 296 65.99 10.17 -25.78
N MET A 297 65.97 10.18 -24.45
CA MET A 297 66.33 11.35 -23.64
C MET A 297 67.41 10.95 -22.62
N PRO A 298 68.32 11.87 -22.23
CA PRO A 298 69.40 11.57 -21.29
C PRO A 298 68.80 11.22 -19.92
N PRO A 299 69.53 10.51 -19.03
CA PRO A 299 68.97 10.09 -17.75
C PRO A 299 68.70 11.35 -16.92
N GLU A 300 67.44 11.75 -16.84
CA GLU A 300 66.97 12.42 -15.64
C GLU A 300 67.14 11.42 -14.50
N GLU A 301 67.71 11.88 -13.41
CA GLU A 301 67.70 11.14 -12.15
C GLU A 301 66.23 10.80 -11.90
N THR A 302 65.87 9.52 -11.98
CA THR A 302 64.52 9.09 -11.64
C THR A 302 64.25 9.59 -10.23
N PRO A 303 63.21 10.40 -9.99
CA PRO A 303 62.82 10.71 -8.62
C PRO A 303 62.64 9.37 -7.91
N ASN A 304 63.25 9.24 -6.73
CA ASN A 304 63.09 8.03 -5.93
C ASN A 304 61.63 7.86 -5.54
N LYS A 305 61.27 6.66 -5.06
CA LYS A 305 59.87 6.24 -5.00
C LYS A 305 59.46 5.83 -3.60
N TYR A 306 58.18 5.94 -3.30
CA TYR A 306 57.56 5.14 -2.25
C TYR A 306 57.32 3.73 -2.80
N ILE A 307 57.69 2.72 -2.02
CA ILE A 307 57.46 1.31 -2.37
C ILE A 307 56.45 0.72 -1.38
N PRO A 308 55.15 0.66 -1.73
CA PRO A 308 54.15 -0.07 -0.97
C PRO A 308 54.52 -1.56 -0.90
N TYR A 309 54.54 -2.16 0.28
CA TYR A 309 54.75 -3.60 0.43
C TYR A 309 54.00 -4.19 1.62
N ILE A 310 53.72 -5.49 1.54
CA ILE A 310 53.05 -6.25 2.60
C ILE A 310 54.14 -7.09 3.30
N PRO A 311 54.44 -6.83 4.58
CA PRO A 311 55.50 -7.54 5.29
C PRO A 311 55.07 -8.97 5.66
N GLU A 312 56.02 -9.91 5.67
CA GLU A 312 55.79 -11.26 6.19
C GLU A 312 55.49 -11.27 7.70
N ASP A 313 56.12 -10.34 8.44
CA ASP A 313 55.92 -10.12 9.88
C ASP A 313 55.40 -8.69 10.12
N PRO A 314 54.08 -8.51 10.36
CA PRO A 314 53.48 -7.20 10.56
C PRO A 314 53.93 -6.47 11.83
N GLU A 315 54.39 -7.20 12.86
CA GLU A 315 54.88 -6.58 14.11
C GLU A 315 56.31 -6.03 13.94
N ASN A 316 57.03 -6.48 12.92
CA ASN A 316 58.41 -6.09 12.61
C ASN A 316 58.62 -6.02 11.09
N PRO A 317 58.00 -5.04 10.41
CA PRO A 317 58.00 -4.98 8.96
C PRO A 317 59.42 -4.77 8.42
N LYS A 318 59.82 -5.65 7.50
CA LYS A 318 61.09 -5.55 6.79
C LYS A 318 60.84 -5.70 5.30
N TYR A 319 61.38 -4.76 4.54
CA TYR A 319 61.34 -4.81 3.09
C TYR A 319 62.43 -5.75 2.56
N ASP A 320 62.04 -6.71 1.71
CA ASP A 320 62.97 -7.55 0.94
C ASP A 320 62.95 -7.10 -0.52
N GLU A 321 64.03 -6.46 -0.95
CA GLU A 321 64.22 -5.98 -2.33
C GLU A 321 64.17 -7.08 -3.39
N ASN A 322 64.33 -8.35 -3.01
CA ASN A 322 64.31 -9.48 -3.94
C ASN A 322 62.91 -10.06 -4.16
N VAL A 323 61.93 -9.61 -3.38
CA VAL A 323 60.54 -10.07 -3.45
C VAL A 323 59.70 -8.92 -3.99
N PRO A 324 59.18 -9.00 -5.23
CA PRO A 324 58.33 -7.95 -5.76
C PRO A 324 57.05 -7.85 -4.92
N PRO A 325 56.68 -6.64 -4.46
CA PRO A 325 55.50 -6.47 -3.64
C PRO A 325 54.25 -6.73 -4.48
N VAL A 326 53.31 -7.49 -3.91
CA VAL A 326 52.04 -7.84 -4.54
C VAL A 326 50.90 -7.63 -3.55
N ASP A 327 49.73 -7.28 -4.05
CA ASP A 327 48.50 -7.25 -3.27
C ASP A 327 48.11 -8.71 -2.94
N PRO A 328 47.94 -9.07 -1.66
CA PRO A 328 47.65 -10.44 -1.26
C PRO A 328 46.21 -10.90 -1.63
N ASN A 329 45.30 -9.97 -1.91
CA ASN A 329 43.93 -10.26 -2.29
C ASN A 329 43.79 -10.50 -3.81
N THR A 330 44.49 -9.71 -4.63
CA THR A 330 44.38 -9.76 -6.10
C THR A 330 45.55 -10.46 -6.78
N GLY A 331 46.71 -10.54 -6.13
CA GLY A 331 47.96 -11.03 -6.70
C GLY A 331 48.62 -10.04 -7.69
N GLU A 332 48.06 -8.83 -7.85
CA GLU A 332 48.62 -7.79 -8.70
C GLU A 332 49.88 -7.18 -8.07
N PRO A 333 50.90 -6.79 -8.86
CA PRO A 333 52.05 -6.05 -8.35
C PRO A 333 51.63 -4.71 -7.73
N LEU A 334 52.13 -4.40 -6.54
CA LEU A 334 51.98 -3.06 -5.96
C LEU A 334 52.95 -2.11 -6.67
N GLU A 335 52.40 -1.16 -7.44
CA GLU A 335 53.19 -0.22 -8.23
C GLU A 335 53.89 0.82 -7.31
N PRO A 336 55.20 1.06 -7.48
CA PRO A 336 55.90 2.15 -6.78
C PRO A 336 55.37 3.53 -7.17
N ILE A 337 55.37 4.46 -6.22
CA ILE A 337 54.84 5.82 -6.40
C ILE A 337 56.01 6.79 -6.47
N ASP A 338 56.12 7.54 -7.56
CA ASP A 338 57.18 8.54 -7.73
C ASP A 338 57.03 9.69 -6.71
N TYR A 339 58.16 10.19 -6.21
CA TYR A 339 58.18 11.44 -5.45
C TYR A 339 57.72 12.62 -6.30
N ASP A 340 57.06 13.58 -5.67
CA ASP A 340 56.85 14.89 -6.28
C ASP A 340 58.15 15.71 -6.28
N ASP A 341 58.14 16.88 -6.92
CA ASP A 341 59.27 17.82 -6.98
C ASP A 341 59.70 18.35 -5.58
N THR A 342 58.84 18.21 -4.55
CA THR A 342 59.07 18.61 -3.15
C THR A 342 58.87 17.46 -2.15
N PRO A 343 59.67 16.38 -2.20
CA PRO A 343 59.43 15.15 -1.43
C PRO A 343 59.50 15.32 0.10
N GLU A 344 60.13 16.39 0.58
CA GLU A 344 60.24 16.71 2.00
C GLU A 344 58.93 17.22 2.63
N ASP A 345 57.98 17.64 1.79
CA ASP A 345 56.60 17.95 2.17
C ASP A 345 55.69 16.77 1.82
N PRO A 346 55.24 15.97 2.80
CA PRO A 346 54.41 14.80 2.54
C PRO A 346 53.05 15.14 1.90
N SER A 347 52.59 16.39 2.03
CA SER A 347 51.27 16.80 1.53
C SER A 347 51.25 17.08 0.03
N ASP A 348 52.40 17.34 -0.58
CA ASP A 348 52.58 17.56 -2.02
C ASP A 348 52.78 16.23 -2.78
N ASN A 349 53.28 15.19 -2.09
CA ASN A 349 53.50 13.88 -2.70
C ASN A 349 52.18 13.18 -3.08
N PRO A 350 52.19 12.34 -4.14
CA PRO A 350 51.02 11.53 -4.50
C PRO A 350 50.61 10.60 -3.35
N PRO A 351 49.29 10.38 -3.15
CA PRO A 351 48.81 9.55 -2.05
C PRO A 351 49.15 8.08 -2.27
N LEU A 352 49.46 7.39 -1.17
CA LEU A 352 49.62 5.94 -1.13
C LEU A 352 48.26 5.25 -1.36
N PRO A 353 48.19 4.13 -2.11
CA PRO A 353 46.91 3.49 -2.43
C PRO A 353 46.23 2.91 -1.18
N ASP A 354 44.90 2.85 -1.19
CA ASP A 354 44.15 2.03 -0.24
C ASP A 354 44.20 0.56 -0.71
N ILE A 355 44.60 -0.33 0.20
CA ILE A 355 44.65 -1.78 -0.05
C ILE A 355 43.62 -2.44 0.84
N ASP A 356 42.76 -3.27 0.24
CA ASP A 356 41.67 -3.90 1.00
C ASP A 356 42.22 -4.78 2.14
N GLY A 357 41.62 -4.62 3.32
CA GLY A 357 42.04 -5.31 4.55
C GLY A 357 43.44 -4.96 5.08
N HIS A 358 44.12 -3.95 4.54
CA HIS A 358 45.43 -3.48 5.01
C HIS A 358 45.46 -1.95 5.15
N ILE A 359 46.36 -1.42 5.97
CA ILE A 359 46.57 0.02 6.15
C ILE A 359 48.06 0.36 6.11
N PRO A 360 48.47 1.44 5.42
CA PRO A 360 49.86 1.88 5.48
C PRO A 360 50.16 2.45 6.87
N VAL A 361 51.31 2.07 7.42
CA VAL A 361 51.76 2.51 8.74
C VAL A 361 53.10 3.22 8.66
N ASP A 362 53.42 3.97 9.71
CA ASP A 362 54.70 4.66 9.86
C ASP A 362 55.84 3.63 9.83
N PRO A 363 56.82 3.71 8.90
CA PRO A 363 57.93 2.77 8.83
C PRO A 363 58.77 2.72 10.11
N GLU A 364 58.77 3.78 10.91
CA GLU A 364 59.48 3.84 12.20
C GLU A 364 58.63 3.29 13.37
N ASP A 365 57.31 3.26 13.23
CA ASP A 365 56.36 2.78 14.23
C ASP A 365 55.14 2.10 13.57
N PRO A 366 55.19 0.77 13.35
CA PRO A 366 54.14 0.06 12.63
C PRO A 366 52.81 -0.02 13.38
N THR A 367 52.76 0.43 14.64
CA THR A 367 51.51 0.54 15.40
C THR A 367 50.72 1.80 15.06
N LYS A 368 51.35 2.74 14.36
CA LYS A 368 50.79 4.05 14.05
C LYS A 368 50.39 4.13 12.57
N PRO A 369 49.08 4.14 12.25
CA PRO A 369 48.62 4.27 10.88
C PRO A 369 48.95 5.65 10.29
N LEU A 370 49.22 5.68 8.99
CA LEU A 370 49.32 6.92 8.24
C LEU A 370 47.95 7.56 8.07
N LYS A 371 47.93 8.88 7.85
CA LYS A 371 46.68 9.64 7.77
C LYS A 371 46.06 9.49 6.38
N PRO A 372 44.73 9.27 6.27
CA PRO A 372 44.03 9.39 5.00
C PRO A 372 44.21 10.79 4.41
N LYS A 373 44.34 10.88 3.08
CA LYS A 373 44.41 12.15 2.35
C LYS A 373 43.08 12.90 2.43
N ASP A 374 41.98 12.16 2.36
CA ASP A 374 40.64 12.64 2.71
C ASP A 374 40.17 11.89 3.97
N PRO A 375 40.01 12.59 5.11
CA PRO A 375 39.52 11.97 6.34
C PRO A 375 38.15 11.30 6.22
N ASN A 376 37.33 11.68 5.22
CA ASN A 376 35.99 11.14 4.99
C ASN A 376 35.95 10.08 3.88
N ASP A 377 37.01 9.93 3.09
CA ASP A 377 37.09 8.97 1.98
C ASP A 377 38.50 8.35 1.87
N PRO A 378 38.75 7.23 2.57
CA PRO A 378 40.03 6.53 2.53
C PRO A 378 40.43 6.03 1.14
N THR A 379 39.48 5.87 0.20
CA THR A 379 39.77 5.43 -1.18
C THR A 379 40.59 6.45 -1.97
N LYS A 380 40.65 7.70 -1.48
CA LYS A 380 41.54 8.75 -1.99
C LYS A 380 43.00 8.56 -1.58
N GLY A 381 43.29 7.50 -0.82
CA GLY A 381 44.63 7.11 -0.41
C GLY A 381 45.12 7.79 0.86
N TYR A 382 46.39 7.56 1.18
CA TYR A 382 47.02 8.00 2.44
C TYR A 382 48.17 8.96 2.18
N GLU A 383 48.35 9.92 3.07
CA GLU A 383 49.52 10.80 3.06
C GLU A 383 50.78 9.95 3.31
N PRO A 384 51.76 9.97 2.39
CA PRO A 384 52.99 9.19 2.58
C PRO A 384 53.79 9.69 3.80
N PRO A 385 54.68 8.88 4.37
CA PRO A 385 55.57 9.34 5.43
C PRO A 385 56.61 10.29 4.86
N LYS A 386 57.20 11.13 5.72
CA LYS A 386 58.35 11.93 5.30
C LYS A 386 59.54 11.01 4.97
N PRO A 387 60.13 11.09 3.78
CA PRO A 387 61.27 10.25 3.43
C PRO A 387 62.50 10.65 4.26
N VAL A 388 63.25 9.66 4.72
CA VAL A 388 64.47 9.85 5.53
C VAL A 388 65.60 10.42 4.67
N ASP A 389 65.72 9.93 3.44
CA ASP A 389 66.56 10.49 2.38
C ASP A 389 65.75 10.54 1.07
N PRO A 390 65.39 11.72 0.55
CA PRO A 390 64.71 11.86 -0.74
C PRO A 390 65.49 11.31 -1.94
N LYS A 391 66.76 10.94 -1.75
CA LYS A 391 67.64 10.34 -2.76
C LYS A 391 67.62 8.81 -2.78
N GLU A 392 66.87 8.19 -1.89
CA GLU A 392 66.68 6.73 -1.84
C GLU A 392 65.18 6.39 -1.88
N ASP A 393 64.86 5.18 -2.32
CA ASP A 393 63.48 4.69 -2.25
C ASP A 393 63.06 4.53 -0.78
N THR A 394 61.80 4.84 -0.48
CA THR A 394 61.21 4.70 0.85
C THR A 394 60.18 3.57 0.84
N PRO A 395 60.52 2.37 1.36
CA PRO A 395 59.56 1.30 1.54
C PRO A 395 58.51 1.68 2.59
N VAL A 396 57.23 1.51 2.27
CA VAL A 396 56.12 1.78 3.17
C VAL A 396 55.36 0.48 3.45
N PRO A 397 55.35 0.01 4.71
CA PRO A 397 54.67 -1.23 5.08
C PRO A 397 53.17 -1.05 5.17
N TYR A 398 52.44 -2.03 4.64
CA TYR A 398 51.00 -2.19 4.78
C TYR A 398 50.70 -3.38 5.69
N VAL A 399 50.16 -3.12 6.87
CA VAL A 399 49.85 -4.17 7.85
C VAL A 399 48.36 -4.53 7.80
N PRO A 400 47.97 -5.75 8.18
CA PRO A 400 46.57 -6.13 8.28
C PRO A 400 45.79 -5.15 9.17
N ALA A 401 44.60 -4.76 8.71
CA ALA A 401 43.79 -3.73 9.35
C ALA A 401 42.31 -4.13 9.46
N GLY A 402 41.61 -3.45 10.35
CA GLY A 402 40.16 -3.53 10.47
C GLY A 402 39.57 -2.26 11.06
N MET A 403 38.25 -2.20 11.14
CA MET A 403 37.50 -1.08 11.70
C MET A 403 36.44 -1.58 12.68
N VAL A 404 35.98 -0.71 13.57
CA VAL A 404 34.91 -1.02 14.54
C VAL A 404 33.76 -0.06 14.32
N THR A 405 32.58 -0.61 14.01
CA THR A 405 31.35 0.15 13.77
C THR A 405 30.34 -0.18 14.87
N VAL A 406 29.68 0.85 15.38
CA VAL A 406 28.65 0.77 16.41
C VAL A 406 27.28 0.95 15.77
N HIS A 407 26.36 0.02 16.03
CA HIS A 407 24.99 0.05 15.55
C HIS A 407 24.01 0.28 16.70
N TYR A 408 22.92 1.00 16.43
CA TYR A 408 21.86 1.30 17.40
C TYR A 408 20.53 0.79 16.86
N VAL A 409 19.99 -0.25 17.51
CA VAL A 409 18.74 -0.90 17.07
C VAL A 409 17.73 -1.00 18.22
N ASP A 410 16.44 -1.11 17.87
CA ASP A 410 15.40 -1.48 18.82
C ASP A 410 15.39 -3.00 19.13
N GLU A 411 14.46 -3.45 19.98
CA GLU A 411 14.33 -4.88 20.34
C GLU A 411 13.97 -5.79 19.16
N ASP A 412 13.38 -5.23 18.10
CA ASP A 412 12.98 -5.93 16.88
C ASP A 412 14.11 -5.93 15.82
N GLY A 413 15.19 -5.17 16.06
CA GLY A 413 16.36 -5.07 15.19
C GLY A 413 16.30 -3.92 14.18
N ASN A 414 15.31 -3.02 14.26
CA ASN A 414 15.24 -1.84 13.40
C ASN A 414 16.26 -0.79 13.83
N VAL A 415 16.91 -0.14 12.87
CA VAL A 415 17.91 0.91 13.14
C VAL A 415 17.22 2.16 13.70
N ILE A 416 17.63 2.62 14.88
CA ILE A 416 17.05 3.81 15.54
C ILE A 416 17.98 5.03 15.59
N LYS A 417 19.25 4.85 15.24
CA LYS A 417 20.23 5.91 15.02
C LYS A 417 21.26 5.40 14.02
N ASP A 418 21.74 6.28 13.15
CA ASP A 418 22.75 5.92 12.15
C ASP A 418 23.99 5.29 12.82
N PRO A 419 24.55 4.23 12.23
CA PRO A 419 25.76 3.60 12.74
C PRO A 419 26.92 4.59 12.82
N THR A 420 27.72 4.51 13.88
CA THR A 420 28.90 5.36 14.08
C THR A 420 30.18 4.54 13.98
N VAL A 421 31.26 5.15 13.48
CA VAL A 421 32.58 4.50 13.49
C VAL A 421 33.23 4.82 14.84
N ASP A 422 33.41 3.80 15.69
CA ASP A 422 34.10 3.95 16.97
C ASP A 422 35.61 4.00 16.77
N THR A 423 36.14 2.97 16.11
CA THR A 423 37.56 2.86 15.80
C THR A 423 37.71 2.84 14.28
N PRO A 424 38.20 3.95 13.67
CA PRO A 424 38.52 4.01 12.25
C PRO A 424 39.48 2.90 11.83
N LYS A 425 39.59 2.64 10.52
CA LYS A 425 40.50 1.62 9.97
C LYS A 425 41.89 1.73 10.62
N SER A 426 42.27 0.70 11.37
CA SER A 426 43.45 0.69 12.24
C SER A 426 44.15 -0.68 12.18
N PRO A 427 45.44 -0.77 12.53
CA PRO A 427 46.17 -2.04 12.56
C PRO A 427 45.49 -3.08 13.46
N VAL A 428 45.50 -4.35 13.03
CA VAL A 428 45.06 -5.48 13.87
C VAL A 428 45.80 -5.47 15.20
N GLY A 429 45.06 -5.65 16.29
CA GLY A 429 45.60 -5.61 17.65
C GLY A 429 45.43 -4.27 18.37
N THR A 430 45.05 -3.20 17.64
CA THR A 430 44.68 -1.90 18.23
C THR A 430 43.54 -2.08 19.22
N GLU A 431 43.67 -1.53 20.43
CA GLU A 431 42.61 -1.62 21.44
C GLU A 431 41.45 -0.70 21.07
N TYR A 432 40.22 -1.20 21.20
CA TYR A 432 39.01 -0.39 21.04
C TYR A 432 38.14 -0.48 22.29
N ASN A 433 37.41 0.60 22.54
CA ASN A 433 36.43 0.70 23.60
C ASN A 433 35.28 1.59 23.14
N THR A 434 34.15 0.98 22.80
CA THR A 434 32.96 1.69 22.29
C THR A 434 32.32 2.63 23.33
N ASN A 435 32.77 2.57 24.58
CA ASN A 435 32.26 3.38 25.69
C ASN A 435 33.25 4.47 26.14
N GLU A 436 34.38 4.66 25.46
CA GLU A 436 35.42 5.60 25.88
C GLU A 436 36.14 6.17 24.66
N ASN A 437 35.70 7.34 24.16
CA ASN A 437 36.43 8.21 23.21
C ASN A 437 35.68 9.53 22.87
N GLY A 438 34.87 10.06 23.78
CA GLY A 438 34.17 11.34 23.56
C GLY A 438 32.77 11.24 22.93
N GLU A 439 32.35 10.04 22.54
CA GLU A 439 30.95 9.69 22.27
C GLU A 439 30.51 8.64 23.29
N GLU A 440 30.00 9.08 24.45
CA GLU A 440 29.32 8.12 25.34
C GLU A 440 28.13 7.52 24.58
N ILE A 441 27.97 6.20 24.63
CA ILE A 441 26.80 5.54 24.08
C ILE A 441 25.55 6.21 24.66
N PRO A 442 24.63 6.70 23.80
CA PRO A 442 23.46 7.41 24.30
C PRO A 442 22.66 6.49 25.21
N LYS A 443 22.37 6.94 26.43
CA LYS A 443 21.44 6.23 27.30
C LYS A 443 20.01 6.26 26.75
N GLU A 444 19.70 7.32 26.01
CA GLU A 444 18.43 7.52 25.33
C GLU A 444 18.66 7.99 23.89
N ILE A 445 17.85 7.48 22.96
CA ILE A 445 17.84 7.86 21.54
C ILE A 445 16.41 8.28 21.19
N THR A 446 16.26 9.41 20.50
CA THR A 446 14.96 9.85 20.00
C THR A 446 14.91 9.66 18.49
N LYS A 447 13.94 8.88 18.00
CA LYS A 447 13.66 8.71 16.56
C LYS A 447 12.15 8.73 16.35
N ASP A 448 11.70 9.53 15.38
CA ASP A 448 10.29 9.67 15.02
C ASP A 448 9.38 10.01 16.22
N GLY A 449 9.84 10.92 17.09
CA GLY A 449 9.12 11.35 18.29
C GLY A 449 9.11 10.34 19.47
N LYS A 450 9.63 9.13 19.26
CA LYS A 450 9.73 8.08 20.28
C LYS A 450 11.09 8.13 20.98
N VAL A 451 11.10 8.05 22.31
CA VAL A 451 12.34 7.96 23.11
C VAL A 451 12.62 6.51 23.44
N TYR A 452 13.79 6.01 23.08
CA TYR A 452 14.26 4.66 23.35
C TYR A 452 15.33 4.69 24.44
N GLU A 453 15.24 3.83 25.45
CA GLU A 453 16.21 3.68 26.53
C GLU A 453 17.13 2.48 26.25
N TYR A 454 18.44 2.66 26.45
CA TYR A 454 19.43 1.60 26.30
C TYR A 454 19.13 0.40 27.20
N VAL A 455 19.18 -0.81 26.64
CA VAL A 455 18.94 -2.07 27.36
C VAL A 455 20.24 -2.84 27.59
N LYS A 456 20.86 -3.27 26.50
CA LYS A 456 22.06 -4.13 26.53
C LYS A 456 22.77 -4.12 25.19
N VAL A 457 24.02 -4.55 25.20
CA VAL A 457 24.73 -4.96 23.98
C VAL A 457 24.22 -6.31 23.51
N LYS A 458 24.13 -6.50 22.20
CA LYS A 458 23.71 -7.75 21.57
C LYS A 458 24.57 -8.93 22.02
N ASP A 459 23.93 -10.06 22.27
CA ASP A 459 24.61 -11.24 22.82
C ASP A 459 25.66 -11.75 21.82
N GLY A 460 26.94 -11.72 22.23
CA GLY A 460 28.08 -12.13 21.40
C GLY A 460 29.00 -10.98 21.02
N ASP A 461 28.51 -9.75 21.00
CA ASP A 461 29.30 -8.56 20.72
C ASP A 461 30.11 -8.16 21.96
N LYS A 462 31.23 -7.44 21.75
CA LYS A 462 32.12 -7.00 22.82
C LYS A 462 32.39 -5.52 22.72
N GLU A 463 32.03 -4.78 23.76
CA GLU A 463 32.25 -3.32 23.89
C GLU A 463 33.73 -2.94 23.95
N THR A 464 34.57 -3.87 24.42
CA THR A 464 36.03 -3.69 24.48
C THR A 464 36.72 -4.87 23.85
N GLY A 465 37.82 -4.60 23.16
CA GLY A 465 38.56 -5.64 22.49
C GLY A 465 39.78 -5.13 21.74
N LYS A 466 40.25 -5.96 20.80
CA LYS A 466 41.29 -5.61 19.86
C LYS A 466 40.73 -5.71 18.46
N VAL A 467 41.06 -4.75 17.60
CA VAL A 467 40.70 -4.75 16.18
C VAL A 467 41.20 -6.05 15.53
N VAL A 468 40.32 -6.71 14.78
CA VAL A 468 40.64 -7.88 13.95
C VAL A 468 40.62 -7.50 12.48
N LYS A 469 41.11 -8.36 11.58
CA LYS A 469 41.09 -8.08 10.14
C LYS A 469 39.63 -8.00 9.65
N GLY A 470 39.27 -6.91 8.96
CA GLY A 470 37.91 -6.65 8.47
C GLY A 470 37.07 -5.76 9.40
N ASN A 471 35.76 -5.69 9.16
CA ASN A 471 34.84 -4.91 9.98
C ASN A 471 34.42 -5.68 11.24
N THR A 472 34.39 -4.99 12.38
CA THR A 472 33.86 -5.50 13.66
C THR A 472 32.63 -4.68 14.03
N ASP A 473 31.47 -5.30 14.07
CA ASP A 473 30.22 -4.64 14.44
C ASP A 473 29.91 -4.83 15.93
N VAL A 474 29.54 -3.75 16.62
CA VAL A 474 29.06 -3.78 18.00
C VAL A 474 27.66 -3.18 18.04
N THR A 475 26.67 -3.98 18.40
CA THR A 475 25.26 -3.59 18.34
C THR A 475 24.69 -3.31 19.72
N TYR A 476 24.16 -2.11 19.92
CA TYR A 476 23.44 -1.70 21.12
C TYR A 476 21.93 -1.81 20.90
N ILE A 477 21.26 -2.52 21.80
CA ILE A 477 19.81 -2.74 21.76
C ILE A 477 19.13 -1.77 22.74
N TYR A 478 18.11 -1.10 22.24
CA TYR A 478 17.28 -0.14 22.98
C TYR A 478 15.83 -0.60 23.01
N LYS A 479 15.10 -0.23 24.07
CA LYS A 479 13.65 -0.46 24.20
C LYS A 479 12.94 0.87 24.18
N LEU A 480 11.70 0.91 23.72
CA LEU A 480 10.87 2.11 23.81
C LEU A 480 10.65 2.49 25.28
N LYS A 481 11.06 3.70 25.65
CA LYS A 481 10.88 4.25 27.00
C LYS A 481 9.43 4.72 27.13
N LYS A 482 8.70 4.15 28.10
CA LYS A 482 7.39 4.67 28.50
C LYS A 482 7.60 6.08 29.06
N GLN A 483 7.02 7.08 28.41
CA GLN A 483 7.22 8.49 28.77
C GLN A 483 6.66 8.74 30.18
N PRO A 484 7.47 9.19 31.15
CA PRO A 484 6.96 9.70 32.41
C PRO A 484 6.44 11.13 32.21
N GLU A 485 5.23 11.40 32.67
CA GLU A 485 4.65 12.75 32.75
C GLU A 485 5.49 13.65 33.69
N ASP A 486 6.12 14.72 33.18
CA ASP A 486 6.90 15.72 33.96
C ASP A 486 6.68 17.14 33.36
N PRO A 487 6.56 18.24 34.14
CA PRO A 487 5.49 19.23 34.02
C PRO A 487 6.05 20.64 33.71
N GLY A 488 6.90 20.78 32.68
CA GLY A 488 7.80 21.95 32.56
C GLY A 488 7.89 22.73 31.25
N MET A 489 7.32 22.26 30.13
CA MET A 489 7.34 22.97 28.85
C MET A 489 5.95 22.82 28.22
N PRO A 490 5.30 23.88 27.69
CA PRO A 490 3.93 23.76 27.21
C PRO A 490 3.96 22.87 25.96
N PRO A 491 3.32 21.70 25.99
CA PRO A 491 3.23 20.86 24.81
C PRO A 491 2.37 21.59 23.77
N GLU A 492 2.69 21.37 22.51
CA GLU A 492 1.69 21.50 21.46
C GLU A 492 0.55 20.57 21.89
N GLU A 493 -0.58 21.14 22.32
CA GLU A 493 -1.70 20.37 22.86
C GLU A 493 -2.19 19.44 21.74
N THR A 494 -1.84 18.16 21.81
CA THR A 494 -2.61 17.15 21.09
C THR A 494 -4.04 17.29 21.62
N PRO A 495 -5.04 17.56 20.77
CA PRO A 495 -6.42 17.56 21.23
C PRO A 495 -6.69 16.20 21.89
N ASN A 496 -7.27 16.21 23.08
CA ASN A 496 -7.70 14.98 23.73
C ASN A 496 -8.79 14.32 22.88
N LYS A 497 -9.16 13.07 23.19
CA LYS A 497 -9.93 12.26 22.26
C LYS A 497 -11.21 11.72 22.87
N TYR A 498 -12.22 11.48 22.05
CA TYR A 498 -13.29 10.54 22.38
C TYR A 498 -12.78 9.11 22.17
N ILE A 499 -13.02 8.23 23.15
CA ILE A 499 -12.64 6.82 23.06
C ILE A 499 -13.93 5.97 23.00
N PRO A 500 -14.36 5.54 21.80
CA PRO A 500 -15.44 4.55 21.66
C PRO A 500 -15.05 3.24 22.34
N TYR A 501 -15.92 2.68 23.17
CA TYR A 501 -15.70 1.35 23.74
C TYR A 501 -16.99 0.60 24.01
N ILE A 502 -16.91 -0.74 23.98
CA ILE A 502 -18.04 -1.62 24.31
C ILE A 502 -17.83 -2.11 25.75
N PRO A 503 -18.71 -1.75 26.70
CA PRO A 503 -18.57 -2.14 28.10
C PRO A 503 -18.89 -3.62 28.31
N GLU A 504 -18.18 -4.28 29.23
CA GLU A 504 -18.54 -5.63 29.68
C GLU A 504 -19.92 -5.68 30.37
N ASP A 505 -20.28 -4.61 31.08
CA ASP A 505 -21.56 -4.42 31.76
C ASP A 505 -22.30 -3.19 31.19
N PRO A 506 -23.25 -3.37 30.25
CA PRO A 506 -23.97 -2.27 29.62
C PRO A 506 -24.84 -1.43 30.57
N GLU A 507 -25.27 -1.99 31.71
CA GLU A 507 -26.07 -1.24 32.70
C GLU A 507 -25.19 -0.32 33.58
N ASN A 508 -23.88 -0.58 33.60
CA ASN A 508 -22.89 0.17 34.37
C ASN A 508 -21.57 0.25 33.61
N PRO A 509 -21.55 0.99 32.49
CA PRO A 509 -20.40 1.04 31.61
C PRO A 509 -19.20 1.62 32.34
N LYS A 510 -18.09 0.87 32.32
CA LYS A 510 -16.81 1.29 32.86
C LYS A 510 -15.74 1.05 31.81
N TYR A 511 -14.98 2.10 31.54
CA TYR A 511 -13.81 2.01 30.68
C TYR A 511 -12.65 1.38 31.44
N ASP A 512 -12.04 0.34 30.86
CA ASP A 512 -10.77 -0.24 31.31
C ASP A 512 -9.68 0.15 30.30
N GLU A 513 -8.80 1.06 30.71
CA GLU A 513 -7.67 1.53 29.91
C GLU A 513 -6.69 0.42 29.49
N ASN A 514 -6.72 -0.74 30.14
CA ASN A 514 -5.83 -1.87 29.84
C ASN A 514 -6.41 -2.80 28.77
N VAL A 515 -7.67 -2.62 28.39
CA VAL A 515 -8.36 -3.43 27.38
C VAL A 515 -8.57 -2.56 26.14
N PRO A 516 -7.87 -2.83 25.03
CA PRO A 516 -8.08 -2.06 23.81
C PRO A 516 -9.52 -2.25 23.33
N PRO A 517 -10.25 -1.16 23.02
CA PRO A 517 -11.61 -1.27 22.55
C PRO A 517 -11.62 -1.88 21.15
N VAL A 518 -12.50 -2.87 20.94
CA VAL A 518 -12.67 -3.57 19.67
C VAL A 518 -14.15 -3.68 19.34
N ASP A 519 -14.49 -3.68 18.04
CA ASP A 519 -15.82 -3.99 17.57
C ASP A 519 -16.09 -5.49 17.81
N PRO A 520 -17.15 -5.89 18.54
CA PRO A 520 -17.43 -7.29 18.82
C PRO A 520 -17.91 -8.09 17.60
N ASN A 521 -18.33 -7.44 16.51
CA ASN A 521 -18.79 -8.09 15.29
C ASN A 521 -17.62 -8.38 14.33
N THR A 522 -16.67 -7.45 14.18
CA THR A 522 -15.54 -7.57 13.25
C THR A 522 -14.21 -7.96 13.93
N GLY A 523 -14.07 -7.68 15.22
CA GLY A 523 -12.81 -7.82 15.96
C GLY A 523 -11.80 -6.70 15.71
N GLU A 524 -12.15 -5.70 14.89
CA GLU A 524 -11.27 -4.57 14.58
C GLU A 524 -11.17 -3.60 15.76
N PRO A 525 -10.00 -2.94 15.95
CA PRO A 525 -9.86 -1.89 16.96
C PRO A 525 -10.81 -0.72 16.71
N LEU A 526 -11.49 -0.24 17.75
CA LEU A 526 -12.26 1.00 17.67
C LEU A 526 -11.30 2.19 17.79
N GLU A 527 -11.18 2.97 16.73
CA GLU A 527 -10.27 4.11 16.68
C GLU A 527 -10.74 5.29 17.57
N PRO A 528 -9.84 5.91 18.36
CA PRO A 528 -10.14 7.15 19.06
C PRO A 528 -10.36 8.32 18.10
N ILE A 529 -11.26 9.23 18.46
CA ILE A 529 -11.63 10.40 17.65
C ILE A 529 -11.07 11.66 18.31
N ASP A 530 -10.24 12.40 17.60
CA ASP A 530 -9.65 13.64 18.10
C ASP A 530 -10.73 14.71 18.37
N TYR A 531 -10.58 15.47 19.46
CA TYR A 531 -11.36 16.69 19.67
C TYR A 531 -11.07 17.70 18.56
N ASP A 532 -12.08 18.51 18.24
CA ASP A 532 -11.89 19.70 17.42
C ASP A 532 -11.19 20.83 18.22
N ASP A 533 -11.00 21.99 17.58
CA ASP A 533 -10.45 23.18 18.24
C ASP A 533 -11.39 23.77 19.31
N THR A 534 -12.65 23.29 19.39
CA THR A 534 -13.74 23.79 20.24
C THR A 534 -14.51 22.65 20.95
N PRO A 535 -13.84 21.81 21.76
CA PRO A 535 -14.40 20.57 22.34
C PRO A 535 -15.63 20.77 23.21
N GLU A 536 -15.84 21.99 23.72
CA GLU A 536 -16.99 22.33 24.54
C GLU A 536 -18.30 22.44 23.77
N ASP A 537 -18.25 22.58 22.44
CA ASP A 537 -19.38 22.53 21.52
C ASP A 537 -19.42 21.15 20.81
N PRO A 538 -20.31 20.24 21.22
CA PRO A 538 -20.37 18.91 20.63
C PRO A 538 -20.73 18.90 19.14
N SER A 539 -21.29 20.00 18.61
CA SER A 539 -21.70 20.08 17.21
C SER A 539 -20.56 20.34 16.24
N ASP A 540 -19.44 20.90 16.73
CA ASP A 540 -18.24 21.17 15.94
C ASP A 540 -17.23 19.99 15.97
N ASN A 541 -17.44 19.03 16.89
CA ASN A 541 -16.62 17.83 17.00
C ASN A 541 -16.93 16.80 15.90
N PRO A 542 -15.95 15.97 15.50
CA PRO A 542 -16.18 14.87 14.57
C PRO A 542 -17.22 13.89 15.13
N PRO A 543 -18.07 13.30 14.28
CA PRO A 543 -19.12 12.40 14.72
C PRO A 543 -18.54 11.06 15.20
N LEU A 544 -19.15 10.51 16.25
CA LEU A 544 -18.90 9.15 16.73
C LEU A 544 -19.41 8.12 15.70
N PRO A 545 -18.69 7.01 15.43
CA PRO A 545 -19.10 6.04 14.41
C PRO A 545 -20.42 5.32 14.74
N ASP A 546 -21.13 4.85 13.71
CA ASP A 546 -22.21 3.89 13.92
C ASP A 546 -21.64 2.47 13.99
N ILE A 547 -21.91 1.78 15.11
CA ILE A 547 -21.47 0.40 15.33
C ILE A 547 -22.69 -0.50 15.18
N ASP A 548 -22.58 -1.55 14.36
CA ASP A 548 -23.72 -2.43 14.13
C ASP A 548 -24.20 -3.13 15.42
N GLY A 549 -25.51 -3.11 15.62
CA GLY A 549 -26.16 -3.64 16.82
C GLY A 549 -25.87 -2.88 18.13
N HIS A 550 -25.14 -1.76 18.11
CA HIS A 550 -24.82 -0.94 19.29
C HIS A 550 -25.18 0.54 19.05
N ILE A 551 -25.36 1.31 20.12
CA ILE A 551 -25.61 2.76 20.04
C ILE A 551 -24.74 3.48 21.09
N PRO A 552 -24.10 4.61 20.75
CA PRO A 552 -23.40 5.39 21.75
C PRO A 552 -24.41 6.06 22.70
N VAL A 553 -24.12 6.01 23.99
CA VAL A 553 -24.97 6.57 25.04
C VAL A 553 -24.22 7.61 25.86
N ASP A 554 -24.98 8.44 26.57
CA ASP A 554 -24.45 9.44 27.47
C ASP A 554 -23.62 8.74 28.59
N PRO A 555 -22.32 9.05 28.77
CA PRO A 555 -21.50 8.43 29.80
C PRO A 555 -22.04 8.63 31.22
N GLU A 556 -22.80 9.70 31.46
CA GLU A 556 -23.44 9.97 32.77
C GLU A 556 -24.79 9.23 32.92
N ASP A 557 -25.45 8.90 31.81
CA ASP A 557 -26.73 8.20 31.78
C ASP A 557 -26.79 7.20 30.60
N PRO A 558 -26.35 5.94 30.82
CA PRO A 558 -26.28 4.92 29.77
C PRO A 558 -27.64 4.53 29.18
N THR A 559 -28.74 4.96 29.78
CA THR A 559 -30.09 4.72 29.26
C THR A 559 -30.49 5.71 28.18
N LYS A 560 -29.72 6.79 28.03
CA LYS A 560 -30.00 7.89 27.12
C LYS A 560 -29.06 7.82 25.90
N PRO A 561 -29.57 7.46 24.72
CA PRO A 561 -28.75 7.45 23.50
C PRO A 561 -28.32 8.86 23.10
N LEU A 562 -27.12 8.94 22.52
CA LEU A 562 -26.65 10.15 21.85
C LEU A 562 -27.44 10.37 20.56
N LYS A 563 -27.44 11.62 20.09
CA LYS A 563 -28.24 12.00 18.92
C LYS A 563 -27.47 11.68 17.63
N PRO A 564 -28.11 11.10 16.61
CA PRO A 564 -27.52 11.01 15.27
C PRO A 564 -27.18 12.40 14.74
N LYS A 565 -26.04 12.51 14.04
CA LYS A 565 -25.63 13.75 13.35
C LYS A 565 -26.61 14.10 12.23
N ASP A 566 -27.05 13.08 11.49
CA ASP A 566 -28.19 13.17 10.57
C ASP A 566 -29.35 12.34 11.15
N PRO A 567 -30.48 12.98 11.55
CA PRO A 567 -31.65 12.28 12.06
C PRO A 567 -32.25 11.24 11.11
N ASN A 568 -31.97 11.31 9.81
CA ASN A 568 -32.48 10.38 8.80
C ASN A 568 -31.43 9.35 8.34
N ASP A 569 -30.16 9.52 8.70
CA ASP A 569 -29.07 8.64 8.31
C ASP A 569 -28.06 8.43 9.47
N PRO A 570 -28.30 7.44 10.33
CA PRO A 570 -27.41 7.12 11.46
C PRO A 570 -25.98 6.75 11.03
N THR A 571 -25.76 6.32 9.77
CA THR A 571 -24.42 5.97 9.28
C THR A 571 -23.49 7.18 9.19
N LYS A 572 -24.03 8.40 9.25
CA LYS A 572 -23.26 9.65 9.40
C LYS A 572 -22.72 9.86 10.82
N GLY A 573 -22.98 8.92 11.73
CA GLY A 573 -22.48 8.92 13.09
C GLY A 573 -23.34 9.73 14.06
N TYR A 574 -22.84 9.89 15.27
CA TYR A 574 -23.54 10.50 16.40
C TYR A 574 -22.81 11.73 16.92
N GLU A 575 -23.56 12.73 17.38
CA GLU A 575 -22.99 13.88 18.09
C GLU A 575 -22.34 13.39 19.40
N PRO A 576 -21.05 13.66 19.63
CA PRO A 576 -20.38 13.24 20.85
C PRO A 576 -20.97 13.91 22.09
N PRO A 577 -20.75 13.37 23.30
CA PRO A 577 -21.15 14.04 24.52
C PRO A 577 -20.24 15.25 24.77
N LYS A 578 -20.71 16.23 25.54
CA LYS A 578 -19.84 17.33 26.00
C LYS A 578 -18.77 16.75 26.94
N PRO A 579 -17.47 16.94 26.68
CA PRO A 579 -16.41 16.51 27.59
C PRO A 579 -16.56 17.14 28.97
N VAL A 580 -16.35 16.35 30.02
CA VAL A 580 -16.33 16.84 31.41
C VAL A 580 -15.09 17.70 31.65
N ASP A 581 -13.94 17.24 31.13
CA ASP A 581 -12.71 18.01 31.03
C ASP A 581 -12.16 17.89 29.60
N PRO A 582 -12.16 18.96 28.80
CA PRO A 582 -11.56 18.97 27.47
C PRO A 582 -10.06 18.65 27.44
N LYS A 583 -9.41 18.59 28.61
CA LYS A 583 -8.00 18.24 28.80
C LYS A 583 -7.73 16.77 29.05
N GLU A 584 -8.78 15.95 29.11
CA GLU A 584 -8.71 14.51 29.30
C GLU A 584 -9.47 13.81 28.17
N ASP A 585 -9.10 12.56 27.88
CA ASP A 585 -9.85 11.71 26.97
C ASP A 585 -11.25 11.44 27.56
N THR A 586 -12.27 11.41 26.70
CA THR A 586 -13.65 11.11 27.07
C THR A 586 -14.03 9.72 26.55
N PRO A 587 -14.04 8.67 27.40
CA PRO A 587 -14.57 7.38 27.02
C PRO A 587 -16.09 7.46 26.77
N VAL A 588 -16.52 6.97 25.59
CA VAL A 588 -17.93 6.94 25.21
C VAL A 588 -18.40 5.50 25.08
N PRO A 589 -19.35 5.05 25.94
CA PRO A 589 -19.83 3.68 25.90
C PRO A 589 -20.81 3.43 24.76
N TYR A 590 -20.67 2.28 24.11
CA TYR A 590 -21.59 1.74 23.11
C TYR A 590 -22.34 0.55 23.70
N VAL A 591 -23.63 0.71 23.93
CA VAL A 591 -24.46 -0.36 24.52
C VAL A 591 -25.26 -1.09 23.44
N PRO A 592 -25.63 -2.36 23.64
CA PRO A 592 -26.48 -3.08 22.70
C PRO A 592 -27.79 -2.32 22.44
N ALA A 593 -28.19 -2.25 21.18
CA ALA A 593 -29.31 -1.44 20.72
C ALA A 593 -30.23 -2.17 19.75
N GLY A 594 -31.45 -1.63 19.61
CA GLY A 594 -32.42 -2.08 18.62
C GLY A 594 -33.44 -1.01 18.27
N MET A 595 -34.31 -1.33 17.31
CA MET A 595 -35.28 -0.41 16.72
C MET A 595 -36.66 -1.08 16.68
N VAL A 596 -37.73 -0.29 16.69
CA VAL A 596 -39.11 -0.80 16.55
C VAL A 596 -39.75 -0.18 15.32
N THR A 597 -40.14 -1.03 14.37
CA THR A 597 -40.76 -0.64 13.10
C THR A 597 -42.19 -1.15 13.03
N VAL A 598 -43.12 -0.31 12.59
CA VAL A 598 -44.55 -0.63 12.46
C VAL A 598 -44.91 -0.81 10.99
N HIS A 599 -45.50 -1.96 10.67
CA HIS A 599 -45.95 -2.32 9.32
C HIS A 599 -47.47 -2.31 9.21
N TYR A 600 -47.98 -1.90 8.05
CA TYR A 600 -49.43 -1.85 7.77
C TYR A 600 -49.74 -2.72 6.56
N VAL A 601 -50.44 -3.84 6.78
CA VAL A 601 -50.75 -4.82 5.73
C VAL A 601 -52.24 -5.14 5.65
N ASP A 602 -52.69 -5.63 4.50
CA ASP A 602 -54.03 -6.22 4.36
C ASP A 602 -54.10 -7.68 4.90
N GLU A 603 -55.28 -8.30 4.86
CA GLU A 603 -55.48 -9.70 5.29
C GLU A 603 -54.65 -10.72 4.51
N ASP A 604 -54.20 -10.37 3.30
CA ASP A 604 -53.36 -11.19 2.44
C ASP A 604 -51.85 -10.92 2.66
N GLY A 605 -51.50 -9.96 3.53
CA GLY A 605 -50.13 -9.56 3.85
C GLY A 605 -49.53 -8.50 2.94
N ASN A 606 -50.30 -7.91 2.02
CA ASN A 606 -49.80 -6.84 1.15
C ASN A 606 -49.69 -5.52 1.91
N VAL A 607 -48.58 -4.80 1.72
CA VAL A 607 -48.35 -3.49 2.35
C VAL A 607 -49.37 -2.47 1.84
N ILE A 608 -50.10 -1.80 2.74
CA ILE A 608 -51.12 -0.80 2.42
C ILE A 608 -50.78 0.63 2.85
N LYS A 609 -49.74 0.81 3.66
CA LYS A 609 -49.11 2.08 4.02
C LYS A 609 -47.64 1.80 4.31
N ASP A 610 -46.76 2.72 3.95
CA ASP A 610 -45.32 2.57 4.18
C ASP A 610 -45.03 2.33 5.67
N PRO A 611 -44.07 1.44 6.00
CA PRO A 611 -43.69 1.19 7.38
C PRO A 611 -43.21 2.47 8.06
N THR A 612 -43.52 2.60 9.35
CA THR A 612 -43.15 3.76 10.17
C THR A 612 -42.27 3.34 11.33
N VAL A 613 -41.26 4.14 11.65
CA VAL A 613 -40.44 3.93 12.85
C VAL A 613 -41.22 4.39 14.07
N ASP A 614 -41.54 3.48 14.99
CA ASP A 614 -42.16 3.85 16.27
C ASP A 614 -41.12 4.29 17.29
N THR A 615 -40.13 3.41 17.49
CA THR A 615 -39.01 3.66 18.41
C THR A 615 -37.72 3.60 17.61
N PRO A 616 -37.04 4.74 17.38
CA PRO A 616 -35.73 4.79 16.73
C PRO A 616 -34.70 3.92 17.46
N LYS A 617 -33.55 3.65 16.82
CA LYS A 617 -32.44 2.88 17.41
C LYS A 617 -32.17 3.37 18.84
N SER A 618 -32.40 2.50 19.82
CA SER A 618 -32.39 2.82 21.26
C SER A 618 -31.76 1.67 22.05
N PRO A 619 -31.24 1.92 23.27
CA PRO A 619 -30.66 0.88 24.12
C PRO A 619 -31.64 -0.27 24.38
N VAL A 620 -31.14 -1.50 24.44
CA VAL A 620 -31.91 -2.68 24.84
C VAL A 620 -32.55 -2.43 26.20
N GLY A 621 -33.84 -2.75 26.32
CA GLY A 621 -34.61 -2.52 27.53
C GLY A 621 -35.47 -1.25 27.54
N THR A 622 -35.26 -0.34 26.56
CA THR A 622 -36.10 0.86 26.35
C THR A 622 -37.55 0.45 26.12
N GLU A 623 -38.50 1.07 26.83
CA GLU A 623 -39.93 0.77 26.65
C GLU A 623 -40.45 1.36 25.34
N TYR A 624 -41.22 0.58 24.59
CA TYR A 624 -41.91 1.05 23.39
C TYR A 624 -43.43 0.84 23.52
N ASN A 625 -44.19 1.72 22.89
CA ASN A 625 -45.64 1.63 22.77
C ASN A 625 -46.08 2.22 21.44
N THR A 626 -46.42 1.35 20.49
CA THR A 626 -46.82 1.73 19.12
C THR A 626 -48.12 2.53 19.04
N ASN A 627 -48.80 2.74 20.17
CA ASN A 627 -50.09 3.42 20.28
C ASN A 627 -50.03 4.77 21.03
N GLU A 628 -48.86 5.26 21.47
CA GLU A 628 -48.76 6.40 22.39
C GLU A 628 -47.88 7.58 21.90
N ASN A 629 -47.11 7.41 20.82
CA ASN A 629 -46.10 8.38 20.35
C ASN A 629 -46.55 9.39 19.28
N GLY A 630 -47.79 9.89 19.33
CA GLY A 630 -48.21 11.04 18.51
C GLY A 630 -48.64 10.73 17.06
N GLU A 631 -48.45 9.50 16.58
CA GLU A 631 -49.16 8.95 15.41
C GLU A 631 -50.14 7.88 15.91
N GLU A 632 -51.42 8.23 16.10
CA GLU A 632 -52.43 7.19 16.36
C GLU A 632 -52.45 6.21 15.19
N ILE A 633 -52.38 4.90 15.46
CA ILE A 633 -52.55 3.87 14.44
C ILE A 633 -53.84 4.17 13.66
N PRO A 634 -53.76 4.35 12.32
CA PRO A 634 -54.91 4.75 11.55
C PRO A 634 -56.01 3.71 11.68
N LYS A 635 -57.22 4.13 12.07
CA LYS A 635 -58.39 3.23 12.07
C LYS A 635 -58.79 2.83 10.65
N GLU A 636 -58.52 3.72 9.69
CA GLU A 636 -58.74 3.50 8.27
C GLU A 636 -57.52 3.95 7.47
N ILE A 637 -57.15 3.18 6.45
CA ILE A 637 -56.08 3.49 5.50
C ILE A 637 -56.70 3.48 4.09
N THR A 638 -56.37 4.48 3.27
CA THR A 638 -56.81 4.51 1.86
C THR A 638 -55.61 4.29 0.95
N LYS A 639 -55.65 3.20 0.16
CA LYS A 639 -54.65 2.91 -0.89
C LYS A 639 -55.38 2.52 -2.17
N ASP A 640 -54.99 3.11 -3.30
CA ASP A 640 -55.58 2.85 -4.62
C ASP A 640 -57.11 3.02 -4.70
N GLY A 641 -57.67 3.99 -3.96
CA GLY A 641 -59.11 4.26 -3.91
C GLY A 641 -59.93 3.23 -3.12
N LYS A 642 -59.28 2.25 -2.50
CA LYS A 642 -59.86 1.29 -1.56
C LYS A 642 -59.62 1.76 -0.13
N VAL A 643 -60.64 1.62 0.72
CA VAL A 643 -60.54 1.97 2.15
C VAL A 643 -60.42 0.68 2.95
N TYR A 644 -59.39 0.56 3.76
CA TYR A 644 -59.12 -0.58 4.62
C TYR A 644 -59.38 -0.18 6.09
N GLU A 645 -60.00 -1.04 6.88
CA GLU A 645 -60.31 -0.85 8.29
C GLU A 645 -59.44 -1.77 9.15
N TYR A 646 -58.88 -1.22 10.22
CA TYR A 646 -58.06 -1.97 11.17
C TYR A 646 -58.82 -3.18 11.75
N VAL A 647 -58.16 -4.34 11.78
CA VAL A 647 -58.72 -5.59 12.32
C VAL A 647 -58.04 -5.97 13.63
N LYS A 648 -56.74 -6.25 13.57
CA LYS A 648 -55.93 -6.74 14.69
C LYS A 648 -54.44 -6.55 14.41
N VAL A 649 -53.64 -6.63 15.46
CA VAL A 649 -52.20 -6.87 15.33
C VAL A 649 -51.96 -8.34 14.96
N LYS A 650 -50.92 -8.59 14.16
CA LYS A 650 -50.50 -9.94 13.75
C LYS A 650 -50.22 -10.80 14.99
N ASP A 651 -50.65 -12.06 14.92
CA ASP A 651 -50.52 -12.98 16.06
C ASP A 651 -49.03 -13.24 16.35
N GLY A 652 -48.58 -12.88 17.55
CA GLY A 652 -47.18 -12.99 17.97
C GLY A 652 -46.50 -11.64 18.23
N ASP A 653 -46.94 -10.60 17.54
CA ASP A 653 -46.40 -9.24 17.71
C ASP A 653 -46.99 -8.59 18.97
N LYS A 654 -46.24 -7.66 19.57
CA LYS A 654 -46.65 -6.96 20.80
C LYS A 654 -46.62 -5.45 20.57
N GLU A 655 -47.77 -4.80 20.78
CA GLU A 655 -47.92 -3.33 20.68
C GLU A 655 -47.11 -2.58 21.76
N THR A 656 -46.80 -3.26 22.87
CA THR A 656 -46.00 -2.72 23.97
C THR A 656 -44.94 -3.73 24.38
N GLY A 657 -43.77 -3.23 24.72
CA GLY A 657 -42.66 -4.09 25.11
C GLY A 657 -41.41 -3.33 25.46
N LYS A 658 -40.29 -4.06 25.43
CA LYS A 658 -38.95 -3.49 25.58
C LYS A 658 -38.17 -3.78 24.30
N VAL A 659 -37.39 -2.81 23.86
CA VAL A 659 -36.45 -2.95 22.74
C VAL A 659 -35.49 -4.11 23.03
N VAL A 660 -35.29 -4.97 22.04
CA VAL A 660 -34.29 -6.06 22.05
C VAL A 660 -33.18 -5.73 21.05
N LYS A 661 -32.06 -6.47 21.07
CA LYS A 661 -30.98 -6.23 20.09
C LYS A 661 -31.51 -6.52 18.68
N GLY A 662 -31.32 -5.58 17.74
CA GLY A 662 -31.83 -5.66 16.36
C GLY A 662 -33.19 -5.00 16.13
N ASN A 663 -33.81 -5.24 14.97
CA ASN A 663 -35.11 -4.65 14.63
C ASN A 663 -36.27 -5.50 15.17
N THR A 664 -37.28 -4.84 15.74
CA THR A 664 -38.53 -5.42 16.22
C THR A 664 -39.67 -4.94 15.33
N ASP A 665 -40.33 -5.85 14.63
CA ASP A 665 -41.45 -5.50 13.74
C ASP A 665 -42.81 -5.72 14.43
N VAL A 666 -43.68 -4.71 14.35
CA VAL A 666 -45.07 -4.78 14.81
C VAL A 666 -46.00 -4.57 13.62
N THR A 667 -46.76 -5.61 13.26
CA THR A 667 -47.58 -5.61 12.06
C THR A 667 -49.07 -5.44 12.38
N TYR A 668 -49.69 -4.40 11.84
CA TYR A 668 -51.12 -4.15 11.91
C TYR A 668 -51.82 -4.67 10.66
N ILE A 669 -52.85 -5.51 10.84
CA ILE A 669 -53.63 -6.13 9.77
C ILE A 669 -54.94 -5.38 9.58
N TYR A 670 -55.26 -5.06 8.33
CA TYR A 670 -56.45 -4.34 7.92
C TYR A 670 -57.29 -5.14 6.90
N LYS A 671 -58.61 -4.96 6.92
CA LYS A 671 -59.54 -5.57 5.95
C LYS A 671 -60.14 -4.52 5.03
N LEU A 672 -60.46 -4.88 3.80
CA LEU A 672 -61.14 -3.98 2.86
C LEU A 672 -62.57 -3.65 3.33
N LYS A 673 -62.92 -2.36 3.43
CA LYS A 673 -64.31 -1.93 3.68
C LYS A 673 -65.14 -2.02 2.40
N GLU A 674 -66.32 -2.62 2.50
CA GLU A 674 -67.32 -2.57 1.43
C GLU A 674 -67.82 -1.13 1.24
N GLN A 675 -67.66 -0.55 0.06
CA GLN A 675 -68.26 0.75 -0.26
C GLN A 675 -69.79 0.64 -0.33
N PRO A 676 -70.57 1.51 0.33
CA PRO A 676 -71.99 1.63 0.06
C PRO A 676 -72.17 2.15 -1.36
N GLY A 677 -72.88 1.41 -2.21
CA GLY A 677 -73.16 1.79 -3.60
C GLY A 677 -73.72 3.21 -3.69
N GLN A 678 -73.04 4.07 -4.45
CA GLN A 678 -73.54 5.40 -4.77
C GLN A 678 -74.81 5.29 -5.64
N PRO A 679 -75.93 5.96 -5.30
CA PRO A 679 -77.12 5.98 -6.13
C PRO A 679 -76.81 6.64 -7.48
N GLY A 680 -77.12 5.95 -8.58
CA GLY A 680 -76.92 6.45 -9.94
C GLY A 680 -77.63 7.79 -10.18
N VAL A 681 -76.88 8.75 -10.72
CA VAL A 681 -77.41 10.03 -11.21
C VAL A 681 -78.00 9.83 -12.62
N PRO A 682 -79.13 10.49 -12.98
CA PRO A 682 -80.02 10.09 -14.07
C PRO A 682 -79.49 10.34 -15.47
N GLY A 683 -79.95 9.51 -16.41
CA GLY A 683 -79.52 9.48 -17.81
C GLY A 683 -79.82 10.72 -18.67
N THR A 684 -79.04 10.79 -19.74
CA THR A 684 -79.19 11.66 -20.91
C THR A 684 -80.54 11.42 -21.61
N PRO A 685 -81.32 12.46 -21.98
CA PRO A 685 -82.57 12.29 -22.71
C PRO A 685 -82.43 12.36 -24.25
N GLY A 686 -82.90 11.28 -24.90
CA GLY A 686 -83.58 11.26 -26.22
C GLY A 686 -82.70 11.28 -27.47
N THR A 687 -82.95 10.52 -28.55
CA THR A 687 -84.25 10.05 -29.09
C THR A 687 -84.00 8.99 -30.23
N PRO A 688 -85.01 8.38 -30.88
CA PRO A 688 -85.48 6.97 -30.83
C PRO A 688 -85.10 6.16 -32.12
N GLU A 689 -85.35 4.85 -32.33
CA GLU A 689 -86.65 4.16 -32.49
C GLU A 689 -86.53 2.61 -32.41
N ASP A 690 -87.63 2.05 -31.88
CA ASP A 690 -88.30 0.73 -31.96
C ASP A 690 -88.26 0.03 -33.36
N PRO A 691 -88.74 -1.23 -33.60
CA PRO A 691 -89.22 -2.30 -32.70
C PRO A 691 -88.68 -3.71 -32.99
N SER A 692 -88.81 -4.63 -32.02
CA SER A 692 -89.53 -5.91 -32.20
C SER A 692 -89.48 -6.77 -30.93
N THR A 693 -90.66 -7.00 -30.36
CA THR A 693 -91.01 -7.87 -29.23
C THR A 693 -91.28 -9.33 -29.72
N PRO A 694 -91.69 -10.31 -28.87
CA PRO A 694 -91.21 -10.80 -27.55
C PRO A 694 -91.07 -12.37 -27.61
N PRO A 695 -91.43 -13.17 -26.57
CA PRO A 695 -90.83 -13.45 -25.25
C PRO A 695 -90.40 -14.95 -25.13
N VAL A 696 -90.08 -15.46 -23.92
CA VAL A 696 -90.62 -16.72 -23.30
C VAL A 696 -89.62 -17.33 -22.30
N ASP A 697 -90.06 -17.43 -21.05
CA ASP A 697 -89.72 -18.42 -20.01
C ASP A 697 -90.79 -19.56 -20.10
N PRO A 698 -90.69 -20.85 -19.63
CA PRO A 698 -89.77 -21.48 -18.65
C PRO A 698 -89.40 -22.98 -18.91
N LYS A 699 -88.82 -23.65 -17.88
CA LYS A 699 -88.99 -25.06 -17.40
C LYS A 699 -87.66 -25.77 -17.10
N ASP A 700 -87.49 -26.70 -16.15
CA ASP A 700 -88.28 -27.30 -15.04
C ASP A 700 -87.27 -28.09 -14.14
N GLU A 701 -87.52 -28.08 -12.82
CA GLU A 701 -87.43 -29.15 -11.79
C GLU A 701 -86.22 -30.16 -11.63
N ASP A 702 -85.57 -30.06 -10.44
CA ASP A 702 -85.26 -31.04 -9.34
C ASP A 702 -85.35 -32.59 -9.62
N PRO A 703 -84.62 -33.55 -8.93
CA PRO A 703 -84.61 -33.68 -7.45
C PRO A 703 -83.44 -34.39 -6.68
N ASN A 704 -83.49 -34.20 -5.34
CA ASN A 704 -83.14 -35.11 -4.19
C ASN A 704 -81.82 -34.94 -3.38
N VAL A 705 -81.77 -34.03 -2.38
CA VAL A 705 -82.12 -34.13 -0.92
C VAL A 705 -81.87 -35.49 -0.17
N PRO A 706 -81.50 -35.57 1.16
CA PRO A 706 -80.57 -34.84 2.08
C PRO A 706 -79.85 -35.83 3.11
N PRO A 707 -79.62 -35.54 4.44
CA PRO A 707 -78.74 -34.60 5.19
C PRO A 707 -77.80 -35.33 6.22
N MET A 708 -76.89 -34.63 6.94
CA MET A 708 -76.60 -34.89 8.37
C MET A 708 -75.59 -33.90 9.01
N ASP A 709 -75.84 -33.59 10.27
CA ASP A 709 -75.06 -32.87 11.28
C ASP A 709 -75.32 -33.63 12.62
N PRO A 710 -74.64 -33.49 13.81
CA PRO A 710 -73.28 -33.08 14.24
C PRO A 710 -72.58 -34.09 15.23
N LYS A 711 -71.42 -33.72 15.84
CA LYS A 711 -70.77 -34.21 17.12
C LYS A 711 -69.87 -35.48 17.09
N ASP A 712 -68.80 -35.71 17.86
CA ASP A 712 -68.24 -35.16 19.13
C ASP A 712 -66.77 -35.69 19.35
N GLU A 713 -66.02 -35.03 20.25
CA GLU A 713 -64.97 -35.52 21.19
C GLU A 713 -63.43 -35.55 20.90
N ASP A 714 -62.73 -34.84 21.81
CA ASP A 714 -61.29 -34.58 22.13
C ASP A 714 -60.65 -35.75 22.95
N PRO A 715 -59.30 -36.03 23.00
CA PRO A 715 -58.35 -35.32 23.92
C PRO A 715 -56.83 -35.25 23.51
N ASN A 716 -56.16 -34.11 23.81
CA ASN A 716 -54.95 -33.96 24.68
C ASN A 716 -53.84 -35.08 24.69
N VAL A 717 -52.50 -34.92 24.59
CA VAL A 717 -51.45 -33.85 24.76
C VAL A 717 -50.05 -34.40 24.22
N PRO A 718 -48.84 -33.79 24.40
CA PRO A 718 -47.89 -33.28 23.35
C PRO A 718 -46.44 -33.88 23.50
N PRO A 719 -45.29 -33.16 23.40
CA PRO A 719 -44.74 -32.13 22.49
C PRO A 719 -43.36 -32.52 21.86
N MET A 720 -42.83 -31.79 20.86
CA MET A 720 -41.38 -31.72 20.54
C MET A 720 -41.15 -30.47 19.67
N ASP A 721 -40.66 -29.36 20.25
CA ASP A 721 -39.27 -28.86 20.29
C ASP A 721 -38.80 -28.26 18.93
N PRO A 722 -38.55 -26.94 18.83
CA PRO A 722 -38.18 -26.27 17.59
C PRO A 722 -36.66 -26.15 17.43
N LYS A 723 -36.14 -26.55 16.27
CA LYS A 723 -34.85 -26.09 15.76
C LYS A 723 -34.90 -25.98 14.23
N ASP A 724 -34.23 -24.92 13.79
CA ASP A 724 -33.72 -24.64 12.45
C ASP A 724 -34.67 -23.91 11.50
N GLU A 725 -34.62 -22.56 11.58
CA GLU A 725 -34.65 -21.71 10.39
C GLU A 725 -33.25 -21.12 10.20
N ASP A 726 -32.70 -21.32 9.00
CA ASP A 726 -31.68 -20.48 8.36
C ASP A 726 -32.25 -20.15 6.96
N PRO A 727 -32.12 -18.90 6.46
CA PRO A 727 -33.07 -18.27 5.56
C PRO A 727 -32.62 -18.35 4.10
N ASN A 728 -33.57 -18.15 3.18
CA ASN A 728 -33.22 -17.74 1.82
C ASN A 728 -34.34 -16.90 1.18
N VAL A 729 -33.89 -15.86 0.47
CA VAL A 729 -34.55 -15.00 -0.55
C VAL A 729 -35.00 -13.56 -0.12
N PRO A 730 -34.44 -12.50 -0.76
CA PRO A 730 -34.74 -11.07 -0.53
C PRO A 730 -35.86 -10.50 -1.42
N PRO A 731 -36.46 -9.33 -1.08
CA PRO A 731 -37.42 -8.63 -1.95
C PRO A 731 -36.84 -7.41 -2.70
N MET A 732 -37.47 -7.14 -3.85
CA MET A 732 -37.18 -6.10 -4.87
C MET A 732 -37.63 -4.68 -4.46
N ASP A 733 -36.88 -3.68 -4.94
CA ASP A 733 -37.25 -2.26 -5.03
C ASP A 733 -37.88 -1.92 -6.40
N PRO A 734 -38.84 -0.99 -6.48
CA PRO A 734 -38.78 -0.01 -7.57
C PRO A 734 -39.19 1.44 -7.19
N LYS A 735 -38.38 2.38 -7.70
CA LYS A 735 -38.68 3.83 -7.87
C LYS A 735 -39.58 4.13 -9.09
N ASP A 736 -40.38 5.20 -8.99
CA ASP A 736 -40.37 6.42 -9.82
C ASP A 736 -41.76 7.06 -10.04
N LYS A 737 -41.89 8.39 -9.77
CA LYS A 737 -42.20 9.45 -10.78
C LYS A 737 -42.53 10.83 -10.16
N ASP A 738 -41.85 11.85 -10.70
CA ASP A 738 -42.10 13.31 -10.63
C ASP A 738 -43.17 13.77 -11.66
N PRO A 739 -43.83 14.94 -11.48
CA PRO A 739 -43.72 15.98 -12.52
C PRO A 739 -43.79 17.46 -12.04
N ASN A 740 -43.19 18.34 -12.85
CA ASN A 740 -42.96 19.77 -12.61
C ASN A 740 -43.91 20.75 -13.38
N VAL A 741 -43.74 22.06 -13.09
CA VAL A 741 -44.14 23.37 -13.72
C VAL A 741 -45.43 24.14 -13.27
N PRO A 742 -45.50 25.51 -13.34
CA PRO A 742 -45.28 26.49 -12.24
C PRO A 742 -46.45 27.52 -12.04
N PRO A 743 -46.31 28.57 -11.21
CA PRO A 743 -46.61 29.93 -11.71
C PRO A 743 -45.79 31.12 -11.16
N MET A 744 -45.96 32.25 -11.86
CA MET A 744 -45.34 33.59 -11.77
C MET A 744 -45.56 34.41 -10.48
N ASP A 745 -44.59 35.32 -10.28
CA ASP A 745 -44.45 36.46 -9.35
C ASP A 745 -45.61 37.49 -9.33
N PRO A 746 -45.75 38.29 -8.25
CA PRO A 746 -45.47 39.72 -8.44
C PRO A 746 -44.84 40.48 -7.23
N LYS A 747 -43.83 41.29 -7.57
CA LYS A 747 -43.61 42.72 -7.23
C LYS A 747 -43.25 43.11 -5.78
N ASP A 748 -42.12 43.82 -5.65
CA ASP A 748 -42.09 45.23 -5.19
C ASP A 748 -40.79 45.94 -5.62
N GLU A 749 -40.94 47.06 -6.34
CA GLU A 749 -39.93 48.11 -6.53
C GLU A 749 -40.30 49.28 -5.61
N ASP A 750 -39.34 49.92 -4.93
CA ASP A 750 -38.79 51.24 -5.34
C ASP A 750 -38.35 52.18 -4.17
N SER A 751 -37.20 52.83 -4.42
CA SER A 751 -36.75 54.17 -3.94
C SER A 751 -36.23 54.43 -2.50
N ASN A 752 -34.93 54.75 -2.36
CA ASN A 752 -34.46 56.16 -2.23
C ASN A 752 -32.92 56.31 -2.11
N THR A 753 -32.41 57.32 -2.79
CA THR A 753 -31.01 57.75 -3.01
C THR A 753 -30.39 58.57 -1.85
N PRO A 754 -29.05 58.79 -1.84
CA PRO A 754 -28.27 59.45 -0.77
C PRO A 754 -27.97 60.94 -1.06
N PRO A 755 -27.30 61.69 -0.14
CA PRO A 755 -26.64 62.93 -0.51
C PRO A 755 -25.14 63.04 -0.15
N MET A 756 -24.39 63.57 -1.13
CA MET A 756 -23.32 64.59 -1.10
C MET A 756 -21.87 64.25 -0.66
N ASP A 757 -20.99 64.28 -1.67
CA ASP A 757 -19.53 64.55 -1.71
C ASP A 757 -19.25 66.08 -1.61
N PRO A 758 -18.06 66.62 -1.22
CA PRO A 758 -16.92 66.75 -2.15
C PRO A 758 -15.49 66.62 -1.55
N GLY A 759 -14.61 65.88 -2.23
CA GLY A 759 -13.15 65.93 -1.99
C GLY A 759 -12.26 65.38 -3.13
N MET A 760 -12.22 66.06 -4.28
CA MET A 760 -11.24 65.90 -5.40
C MET A 760 -9.90 66.64 -5.10
N PRO A 761 -8.80 66.58 -5.93
CA PRO A 761 -8.62 65.85 -7.21
C PRO A 761 -7.24 65.17 -7.53
N SER A 762 -7.33 64.14 -8.39
CA SER A 762 -6.60 63.88 -9.67
C SER A 762 -5.08 63.61 -9.80
N GLN A 763 -4.74 62.35 -10.15
CA GLN A 763 -4.00 61.83 -11.36
C GLN A 763 -2.57 62.34 -11.73
N PRO A 764 -1.78 61.71 -12.66
CA PRO A 764 -1.90 60.39 -13.36
C PRO A 764 -0.56 59.57 -13.49
N SER A 765 -0.62 58.35 -14.04
CA SER A 765 0.48 57.69 -14.81
C SER A 765 0.30 58.00 -16.31
N PRO A 766 1.33 58.01 -17.22
CA PRO A 766 1.69 56.77 -17.94
C PRO A 766 3.10 56.70 -18.64
N ASP A 767 3.45 55.46 -19.07
CA ASP A 767 4.18 54.98 -20.28
C ASP A 767 5.57 55.45 -20.81
N GLN A 768 6.38 54.41 -21.11
CA GLN A 768 7.27 54.11 -22.26
C GLN A 768 8.51 54.96 -22.69
N SER A 769 9.61 54.19 -22.87
CA SER A 769 10.57 54.17 -24.01
C SER A 769 12.04 54.61 -23.82
N ASN A 770 12.94 53.66 -24.12
CA ASN A 770 14.19 53.68 -24.91
C ASN A 770 15.34 54.72 -24.71
N ASN A 771 16.54 54.12 -24.58
CA ASN A 771 17.84 54.39 -25.24
C ASN A 771 18.95 55.25 -24.59
N MET A 772 20.11 54.57 -24.42
CA MET A 772 21.53 54.96 -24.61
C MET A 772 22.06 56.33 -24.12
N GLU A 773 23.05 56.31 -23.21
CA GLU A 773 24.46 56.73 -23.48
C GLU A 773 25.37 56.63 -22.23
N LYS A 774 26.53 55.98 -22.41
CA LYS A 774 27.82 56.16 -21.67
C LYS A 774 28.53 57.40 -22.30
N PRO A 775 29.65 58.02 -21.80
CA PRO A 775 30.58 57.54 -20.78
C PRO A 775 31.32 58.59 -19.89
N SER A 776 32.30 58.08 -19.11
CA SER A 776 33.56 58.68 -18.58
C SER A 776 33.58 58.97 -17.07
N LYS A 777 34.69 58.91 -16.30
CA LYS A 777 35.94 58.10 -16.22
C LYS A 777 36.67 58.58 -14.92
N GLY A 778 37.33 57.69 -14.18
CA GLY A 778 38.35 57.98 -13.14
C GLY A 778 38.07 57.26 -11.81
N LEU A 779 38.75 56.15 -11.44
CA LEU A 779 40.11 56.01 -10.85
C LEU A 779 40.30 56.93 -9.62
N THR A 780 40.58 56.48 -8.39
CA THR A 780 41.56 55.49 -7.91
C THR A 780 41.26 54.95 -6.50
N ASP A 781 41.91 53.83 -6.18
CA ASP A 781 41.90 52.94 -5.01
C ASP A 781 42.15 53.56 -3.61
N LYS A 782 41.58 52.90 -2.57
CA LYS A 782 42.27 52.44 -1.34
C LYS A 782 41.34 51.70 -0.35
N ASP A 783 41.67 50.43 -0.12
CA ASP A 783 41.66 49.63 1.11
C ASP A 783 40.55 49.79 2.18
N GLY A 784 39.75 48.72 2.29
CA GLY A 784 39.72 47.85 3.48
C GLY A 784 38.88 48.28 4.69
N LYS A 785 37.67 47.69 4.82
CA LYS A 785 37.18 46.98 6.03
C LYS A 785 35.77 46.40 5.85
N ASP A 786 35.66 45.12 6.21
CA ASP A 786 34.55 44.42 6.87
C ASP A 786 33.14 44.46 6.25
N MET A 787 32.76 43.39 5.53
CA MET A 787 31.36 42.98 5.36
C MET A 787 31.17 41.45 5.39
N LYS A 788 30.09 41.07 6.09
CA LYS A 788 29.49 39.74 6.25
C LYS A 788 29.18 39.03 4.91
N PRO A 789 29.21 37.69 4.85
CA PRO A 789 28.53 36.93 3.80
C PRO A 789 27.04 36.75 4.12
N SER A 790 26.25 36.91 3.07
CA SER A 790 24.82 36.64 2.94
C SER A 790 24.52 35.15 2.72
N ASP A 791 23.28 34.81 3.05
CA ASP A 791 22.65 33.49 3.12
C ASP A 791 22.78 32.63 1.85
N LYS A 792 23.05 31.33 2.08
CA LYS A 792 22.89 30.23 1.12
C LYS A 792 21.57 29.52 1.40
N MET A 793 20.81 29.27 0.33
CA MET A 793 19.69 28.32 0.28
C MET A 793 20.22 26.90 0.49
N THR A 794 19.57 26.15 1.37
CA THR A 794 19.77 24.72 1.62
C THR A 794 18.67 23.92 0.93
N GLU A 795 19.08 23.07 0.01
CA GLU A 795 18.29 21.97 -0.58
C GLU A 795 18.44 20.74 0.33
N LYS A 796 17.33 20.02 0.53
CA LYS A 796 17.16 18.96 1.54
C LYS A 796 17.06 17.64 0.78
N GLU A 797 18.09 16.78 0.88
CA GLU A 797 18.06 15.39 0.41
C GLU A 797 17.46 14.48 1.49
N LEU A 798 16.69 13.48 1.06
CA LEU A 798 16.24 12.32 1.85
C LEU A 798 16.81 11.02 1.23
N PRO A 799 16.97 9.94 2.02
CA PRO A 799 17.89 8.84 1.73
C PRO A 799 17.26 7.66 0.98
N GLU A 800 18.02 7.06 0.06
CA GLU A 800 17.72 5.76 -0.55
C GLU A 800 18.39 4.61 0.21
N THR A 801 17.63 3.52 0.40
CA THR A 801 18.09 2.22 0.89
C THR A 801 17.88 1.19 -0.22
N GLY A 802 18.81 0.25 -0.39
CA GLY A 802 18.56 -1.00 -1.11
C GLY A 802 19.69 -1.50 -1.99
N ASN A 803 20.50 -2.42 -1.45
CA ASN A 803 21.43 -3.26 -2.19
C ASN A 803 20.95 -4.71 -2.11
N THR A 804 20.75 -5.39 -3.24
CA THR A 804 21.04 -6.83 -3.41
C THR A 804 21.07 -7.19 -4.90
N ASN A 805 22.13 -7.85 -5.37
CA ASN A 805 22.09 -8.90 -6.42
C ASN A 805 23.43 -9.64 -6.54
N ASN A 806 23.40 -10.97 -6.49
CA ASN A 806 24.51 -11.88 -6.83
C ASN A 806 23.91 -13.16 -7.46
N PRO A 807 24.32 -13.66 -8.66
CA PRO A 807 23.64 -14.76 -9.37
C PRO A 807 24.43 -16.10 -9.46
N PHE A 808 23.73 -17.16 -9.96
CA PHE A 808 24.12 -18.54 -10.38
C PHE A 808 24.04 -19.68 -9.32
N VAL A 809 23.44 -20.87 -9.51
CA VAL A 809 23.15 -21.74 -10.67
C VAL A 809 21.97 -22.72 -10.39
N THR A 810 21.13 -23.02 -11.40
CA THR A 810 20.18 -24.17 -11.48
C THR A 810 20.68 -25.11 -12.60
N THR A 811 20.92 -26.43 -12.48
CA THR A 811 19.96 -27.58 -12.59
C THR A 811 20.78 -28.86 -12.89
N PHE A 812 20.37 -30.04 -12.36
CA PHE A 812 20.16 -31.30 -13.12
C PHE A 812 19.55 -32.39 -12.21
N GLY A 813 18.49 -33.06 -12.69
CA GLY A 813 17.70 -34.04 -11.94
C GLY A 813 18.03 -35.53 -12.17
N PHE A 814 17.37 -36.34 -11.33
CA PHE A 814 17.03 -37.79 -11.42
C PHE A 814 18.15 -38.86 -11.45
N LEU A 815 18.22 -39.75 -10.44
CA LEU A 815 17.64 -41.13 -10.43
C LEU A 815 18.09 -41.98 -9.20
N THR A 816 17.11 -42.47 -8.42
CA THR A 816 16.98 -43.80 -7.73
C THR A 816 18.01 -44.40 -6.72
N LEU A 817 17.45 -44.71 -5.52
CA LEU A 817 17.49 -45.96 -4.72
C LEU A 817 18.82 -46.62 -4.29
N LEU A 818 19.08 -46.69 -2.96
CA LEU A 818 19.01 -47.94 -2.16
C LEU A 818 19.42 -47.75 -0.68
N ALA A 819 18.72 -48.52 0.16
CA ALA A 819 18.81 -48.61 1.61
C ALA A 819 20.14 -49.18 2.16
N GLY A 820 20.42 -48.90 3.45
CA GLY A 820 21.43 -49.65 4.22
C GLY A 820 21.72 -49.15 5.64
N MET A 821 20.96 -49.65 6.62
CA MET A 821 21.35 -49.68 8.04
C MET A 821 22.70 -50.36 8.27
N LYS A 822 23.53 -49.83 9.21
CA LYS A 822 24.18 -50.54 10.35
C LYS A 822 25.17 -49.62 11.08
N LEU A 823 24.92 -49.30 12.36
CA LEU A 823 25.45 -49.95 13.57
C LEU A 823 26.94 -49.73 13.90
N THR A 824 27.16 -49.03 15.02
CA THR A 824 28.21 -49.21 16.06
C THR A 824 29.70 -49.13 15.68
N LYS A 825 30.44 -48.19 16.31
CA LYS A 825 31.31 -48.48 17.48
C LYS A 825 32.03 -47.25 18.05
N ARG A 826 32.09 -47.21 19.38
CA ARG A 826 33.04 -46.46 20.22
C ARG A 826 34.47 -47.00 20.09
N ASN A 827 35.45 -46.09 20.17
CA ASN A 827 36.75 -46.11 20.91
C ASN A 827 37.53 -44.86 20.43
N ARG A 828 37.83 -43.81 21.19
CA ARG A 828 38.69 -43.62 22.39
C ARG A 828 40.17 -43.98 22.20
N ARG A 829 41.02 -42.93 22.22
CA ARG A 829 42.47 -42.83 22.52
C ARG A 829 43.41 -43.53 21.52
N GLU A 830 44.53 -42.95 21.08
CA GLU A 830 45.66 -42.25 21.75
C GLU A 830 46.31 -41.26 20.73
N GLU A 831 46.72 -40.06 21.16
CA GLU A 831 48.14 -39.61 21.25
C GLU A 831 48.92 -39.66 19.92
N ASP A 832 49.07 -38.52 19.25
CA ASP A 832 50.26 -37.66 19.25
C ASP A 832 49.91 -36.28 18.63
#